data_AF-A0AAF0UDQ2-F1
#
_entry.id   AF-A0AAF0UDQ2-F1
#
_cell.length_a   1.000
_cell.length_b   1.000
_cell.length_c   1.000
_cell.angle_alpha   90.00
_cell.angle_beta   90.00
_cell.angle_gamma   90.00
#
_symmetry.space_group_name_H-M   'P 1'
#
loop_
_entity.id
_entity.type
_entity.pdbx_description
1 polymer ?
#
loop_
_entity_poly.entity_id
_entity_poly.type
_entity_poly.pdbx_seq_one_letter_code
_entity_poly.pdbx_strand_id
1 'polypeptide(L)'
;MGKIGCTIDGSLDDSKYSEPMPWIGIYVAAASAACALAMAIDVLHGLRRRKLWFPCNFFSLNATTLTLLAVATKMSVDLNTSMPRRQDQLTKLSSTALICTVIANFLPSLGLMENTDLLMNIMALGIFVITAIVNIGIQLATGVIYVFSKEHIALMFLMLILLLLLISSALTIPTTKSYLDLKYNKRYKLANKECNISYTCKTQKLKDELMRLWTMAYTSSPHFVAGRLATCTASGGFCLLSTVIYAQAMLRSYFLHSNFSFCSGESEYKWSTILILVTHTVAIGVGTIAPAFRWFIAINFQCPKKTNNACKLTLFKVENYWIHILLKWKECPLDFRICGRHGRKFAHKTKNKLLDFCIWMQILMVSLSKVVRVISTFSVSWLLISCQKATRMLKCKNVVSSHDIESQASLKPDLSHYVLHLEGEEVLIDLMMQSNCDVVDKWIGMGKKEQPKHLIRFLEKVKSSPGFRGVHEFDHAKIPSLDTEEPPNCWALPIVTLTSIAIALPDIDFHLIKELIRSVYEGLMYVKLVEENLDSRKDLVYIRKAAELVWVEVDLCYKWLDIDLRKAATEGQNPKGVLEGLSEKAKQRFVEFRKKDPNACLKDSPSNWPTNMLAANCMYRVCQTLLQSSDSKAFENSKTMFGRLSTMIADITSACLTNLDRVISMQCHHGTIEERAAGVRSAILLLGKAESFLHILRSQTLPSSAPDQLGKIDHWRSHSKEEDPPNCWALSVVTLTSVAIALPNINFHSIKEVIRCVNEGLMYIKVAEDNLDARKDLANIRRAAELVWLDVDLCYKWLDVDLQKTATEGQNPKDMLEGLSEKAKQRFIEFRKKDLTVCPKESPSKWPTNMLVQP
;
A
#
# COMPACT_ATOMS: atom_id res chain seq x y z
N MET A 1 42.87 13.68 -48.83
CA MET A 1 41.68 14.47 -49.25
C MET A 1 40.48 13.53 -49.53
N GLY A 2 39.93 12.84 -48.50
CA GLY A 2 39.08 11.66 -48.74
C GLY A 2 37.66 11.66 -48.16
N LYS A 3 37.13 12.79 -47.69
CA LYS A 3 35.76 12.92 -47.16
C LYS A 3 35.19 14.32 -47.41
N ILE A 4 35.25 14.78 -48.65
CA ILE A 4 34.56 16.02 -49.03
C ILE A 4 33.32 15.58 -49.82
N GLY A 5 32.13 16.03 -49.38
CA GLY A 5 30.83 15.74 -49.98
C GLY A 5 30.56 16.52 -51.28
N CYS A 6 31.59 17.12 -51.85
CA CYS A 6 31.54 17.82 -53.13
C CYS A 6 32.28 16.99 -54.19
N THR A 7 31.78 17.04 -55.41
CA THR A 7 32.48 16.56 -56.60
C THR A 7 33.76 17.37 -56.84
N ILE A 8 34.59 16.89 -57.74
CA ILE A 8 35.85 17.55 -58.13
C ILE A 8 35.59 18.97 -58.70
N ASP A 9 34.39 19.20 -59.24
CA ASP A 9 33.93 20.48 -59.80
C ASP A 9 33.32 21.42 -58.75
N GLY A 10 33.30 21.03 -57.48
CA GLY A 10 32.73 21.82 -56.38
C GLY A 10 31.20 21.76 -56.27
N SER A 11 30.52 20.94 -57.09
CA SER A 11 29.08 20.67 -56.94
C SER A 11 28.83 19.68 -55.81
N LEU A 12 27.70 19.83 -55.11
CA LEU A 12 27.32 18.92 -54.03
C LEU A 12 27.02 17.53 -54.62
N ASP A 13 27.57 16.47 -54.04
CA ASP A 13 27.30 15.09 -54.46
C ASP A 13 26.06 14.56 -53.73
N ASP A 14 24.87 14.78 -54.30
CA ASP A 14 23.58 14.36 -53.73
C ASP A 14 23.51 12.85 -53.43
N SER A 15 24.31 12.03 -54.12
CA SER A 15 24.32 10.58 -53.91
C SER A 15 24.83 10.21 -52.52
N LYS A 16 25.87 10.91 -52.00
CA LYS A 16 26.43 10.69 -50.66
C LYS A 16 25.50 11.10 -49.53
N TYR A 17 24.58 12.03 -49.77
CA TYR A 17 23.57 12.44 -48.78
C TYR A 17 22.44 11.41 -48.62
N SER A 18 22.19 10.60 -49.65
CA SER A 18 21.17 9.54 -49.64
C SER A 18 21.68 8.19 -49.08
N GLU A 19 23.01 7.96 -49.02
CA GLU A 19 23.63 6.75 -48.48
C GLU A 19 23.17 6.34 -47.05
N PRO A 20 22.97 7.25 -46.08
CA PRO A 20 22.51 6.88 -44.74
C PRO A 20 21.00 6.61 -44.65
N MET A 21 20.20 6.93 -45.67
CA MET A 21 18.73 6.81 -45.60
C MET A 21 18.23 5.37 -45.34
N PRO A 22 18.79 4.31 -45.93
CA PRO A 22 18.41 2.94 -45.57
C PRO A 22 18.69 2.58 -44.10
N TRP A 23 19.76 3.09 -43.50
CA TRP A 23 20.07 2.89 -42.08
C TRP A 23 19.09 3.62 -41.17
N ILE A 24 18.69 4.83 -41.54
CA ILE A 24 17.60 5.56 -40.89
C ILE A 24 16.31 4.73 -40.98
N GLY A 25 16.02 4.11 -42.12
CA GLY A 25 14.85 3.26 -42.28
C GLY A 25 14.85 2.03 -41.38
N ILE A 26 16.01 1.41 -41.13
CA ILE A 26 16.17 0.35 -40.12
C ILE A 26 15.85 0.87 -38.72
N TYR A 27 16.32 2.07 -38.38
CA TYR A 27 16.03 2.69 -37.09
C TYR A 27 14.53 2.96 -36.90
N VAL A 28 13.84 3.43 -37.94
CA VAL A 28 12.38 3.60 -37.95
C VAL A 28 11.67 2.25 -37.73
N ALA A 29 12.07 1.22 -38.48
CA ALA A 29 11.48 -0.12 -38.34
C ALA A 29 11.70 -0.71 -36.94
N ALA A 30 12.88 -0.51 -36.34
CA ALA A 30 13.19 -0.95 -34.98
C ALA A 30 12.32 -0.23 -33.93
N ALA A 31 12.13 1.09 -34.07
CA ALA A 31 11.22 1.85 -33.21
C ALA A 31 9.78 1.34 -33.34
N SER A 32 9.31 1.11 -34.57
CA SER A 32 7.96 0.57 -34.81
C SER A 32 7.77 -0.85 -34.26
N ALA A 33 8.80 -1.69 -34.33
CA ALA A 33 8.79 -3.02 -33.71
C ALA A 33 8.74 -2.96 -32.18
N ALA A 34 9.47 -2.01 -31.56
CA ALA A 34 9.42 -1.77 -30.12
C ALA A 34 8.02 -1.30 -29.66
N CYS A 35 7.37 -0.41 -30.42
CA CYS A 35 5.95 -0.05 -30.24
C CYS A 35 5.06 -1.30 -30.26
N ALA A 36 5.20 -2.14 -31.30
CA ALA A 36 4.40 -3.34 -31.47
C ALA A 36 4.57 -4.32 -30.31
N LEU A 37 5.80 -4.54 -29.84
CA LEU A 37 6.12 -5.44 -28.74
C LEU A 37 5.54 -4.93 -27.41
N ALA A 38 5.67 -3.62 -27.13
CA ALA A 38 5.08 -3.02 -25.93
C ALA A 38 3.54 -3.17 -25.93
N MET A 39 2.87 -2.89 -27.05
CA MET A 39 1.42 -3.08 -27.21
C MET A 39 1.02 -4.57 -27.07
N ALA A 40 1.82 -5.50 -27.62
CA ALA A 40 1.56 -6.94 -27.51
C ALA A 40 1.63 -7.43 -26.05
N ILE A 41 2.61 -6.94 -25.28
CA ILE A 41 2.77 -7.31 -23.87
C ILE A 41 1.56 -6.83 -23.06
N ASP A 42 1.05 -5.63 -23.31
CA ASP A 42 -0.17 -5.11 -22.67
C ASP A 42 -1.40 -5.98 -23.01
N VAL A 43 -1.55 -6.40 -24.28
CA VAL A 43 -2.60 -7.34 -24.71
C VAL A 43 -2.51 -8.67 -23.98
N LEU A 44 -1.32 -9.29 -23.94
CA LEU A 44 -1.09 -10.57 -23.28
C LEU A 44 -1.36 -10.50 -21.78
N HIS A 45 -0.95 -9.40 -21.12
CA HIS A 45 -1.25 -9.18 -19.71
C HIS A 45 -2.74 -8.99 -19.43
N GLY A 46 -3.46 -8.28 -20.31
CA GLY A 46 -4.90 -8.14 -20.25
C GLY A 46 -5.62 -9.48 -20.32
N LEU A 47 -5.28 -10.31 -21.32
CA LEU A 47 -5.85 -11.65 -21.50
C LEU A 47 -5.55 -12.59 -20.32
N ARG A 48 -4.29 -12.67 -19.88
CA ARG A 48 -3.88 -13.54 -18.77
C ARG A 48 -4.57 -13.19 -17.46
N ARG A 49 -4.81 -11.90 -17.21
CA ARG A 49 -5.48 -11.41 -15.99
C ARG A 49 -7.00 -11.30 -16.14
N ARG A 50 -7.57 -11.70 -17.28
CA ARG A 50 -8.99 -11.52 -17.64
C ARG A 50 -9.47 -10.07 -17.42
N LYS A 51 -8.58 -9.09 -17.63
CA LYS A 51 -8.90 -7.67 -17.49
C LYS A 51 -9.47 -7.16 -18.81
N LEU A 52 -10.79 -6.96 -18.80
CA LEU A 52 -11.60 -6.59 -19.96
C LEU A 52 -11.21 -5.23 -20.57
N TRP A 53 -10.64 -4.30 -19.81
CA TRP A 53 -10.25 -2.97 -20.29
C TRP A 53 -8.78 -2.88 -20.75
N PHE A 54 -8.03 -3.99 -20.77
CA PHE A 54 -6.61 -4.10 -21.18
C PHE A 54 -5.69 -3.05 -20.54
N PRO A 55 -4.91 -3.39 -19.49
CA PRO A 55 -4.02 -2.42 -18.87
C PRO A 55 -2.98 -1.91 -19.87
N CYS A 56 -2.76 -0.59 -19.91
CA CYS A 56 -1.71 0.06 -20.69
C CYS A 56 -0.54 0.42 -19.77
N ASN A 57 0.23 -0.58 -19.36
CA ASN A 57 1.35 -0.40 -18.44
C ASN A 57 2.67 -0.27 -19.19
N PHE A 58 2.88 -1.08 -20.23
CA PHE A 58 4.13 -1.14 -20.98
C PHE A 58 4.18 -0.10 -22.11
N PHE A 59 3.03 0.19 -22.75
CA PHE A 59 2.92 1.21 -23.79
C PHE A 59 2.18 2.47 -23.31
N SER A 60 2.53 2.96 -22.12
CA SER A 60 1.93 4.17 -21.53
C SER A 60 2.44 5.45 -22.20
N LEU A 61 1.63 6.51 -22.17
CA LEU A 61 2.06 7.83 -22.64
C LEU A 61 3.12 8.40 -21.70
N ASN A 62 4.35 8.57 -22.20
CA ASN A 62 5.44 9.22 -21.47
C ASN A 62 6.46 9.77 -22.50
N ALA A 63 7.50 10.45 -22.01
CA ALA A 63 8.55 11.01 -22.88
C ALA A 63 9.23 9.94 -23.77
N THR A 64 9.44 8.74 -23.24
CA THR A 64 10.09 7.63 -23.97
C THR A 64 9.21 7.10 -25.10
N THR A 65 7.92 6.88 -24.86
CA THR A 65 7.00 6.40 -25.89
C THR A 65 6.68 7.48 -26.92
N LEU A 66 6.67 8.76 -26.52
CA LEU A 66 6.55 9.90 -27.43
C LEU A 66 7.75 10.04 -28.37
N THR A 67 8.98 9.93 -27.85
CA THR A 67 10.19 9.97 -28.67
C THR A 67 10.26 8.78 -29.63
N LEU A 68 9.91 7.59 -29.14
CA LEU A 68 9.85 6.38 -29.94
C LEU A 68 8.76 6.46 -31.03
N LEU A 69 7.61 7.07 -30.73
CA LEU A 69 6.56 7.37 -31.70
C LEU A 69 7.05 8.36 -32.77
N ALA A 70 7.75 9.43 -32.39
CA ALA A 70 8.28 10.41 -33.33
C ALA A 70 9.27 9.78 -34.33
N VAL A 71 10.09 8.83 -33.87
CA VAL A 71 10.97 8.04 -34.74
C VAL A 71 10.18 7.09 -35.64
N ALA A 72 9.26 6.30 -35.06
CA ALA A 72 8.44 5.33 -35.80
C ALA A 72 7.63 5.98 -36.93
N THR A 73 7.19 7.22 -36.74
CA THR A 73 6.31 7.94 -37.67
C THR A 73 7.04 8.92 -38.58
N LYS A 74 8.38 8.84 -38.64
CA LYS A 74 9.22 9.70 -39.46
C LYS A 74 8.73 9.79 -40.91
N MET A 75 8.22 8.69 -41.46
CA MET A 75 7.73 8.60 -42.84
C MET A 75 6.56 9.53 -43.16
N SER A 76 5.69 9.81 -42.18
CA SER A 76 4.59 10.79 -42.36
C SER A 76 5.03 12.25 -42.23
N VAL A 77 6.22 12.50 -41.68
CA VAL A 77 6.77 13.83 -41.44
C VAL A 77 7.86 14.20 -42.46
N ASP A 78 8.37 13.22 -43.21
CA ASP A 78 9.40 13.43 -44.22
C ASP A 78 8.87 14.13 -45.48
N LEU A 79 9.24 15.40 -45.63
CA LEU A 79 8.84 16.27 -46.74
C LEU A 79 9.84 16.28 -47.90
N ASN A 80 11.09 15.91 -47.66
CA ASN A 80 12.20 16.24 -48.57
C ASN A 80 12.63 15.06 -49.43
N THR A 81 12.39 13.83 -48.97
CA THR A 81 12.85 12.62 -49.67
C THR A 81 11.85 12.12 -50.70
N SER A 82 12.37 11.65 -51.84
CA SER A 82 11.54 11.10 -52.91
C SER A 82 10.99 9.71 -52.57
N MET A 83 9.67 9.52 -52.70
CA MET A 83 8.96 8.29 -52.32
C MET A 83 7.86 7.90 -53.34
N PRO A 84 8.22 7.59 -54.61
CA PRO A 84 7.26 7.45 -55.70
C PRO A 84 6.59 6.07 -55.80
N ARG A 85 7.22 5.00 -55.28
CA ARG A 85 6.74 3.62 -55.51
C ARG A 85 5.51 3.31 -54.66
N ARG A 86 4.81 2.23 -55.05
CA ARG A 86 3.66 1.69 -54.30
C ARG A 86 3.95 1.47 -52.82
N GLN A 87 5.07 0.81 -52.52
CA GLN A 87 5.47 0.51 -51.15
C GLN A 87 5.75 1.80 -50.37
N ASP A 88 6.36 2.81 -51.00
CA ASP A 88 6.64 4.09 -50.34
C ASP A 88 5.35 4.84 -49.99
N GLN A 89 4.40 4.92 -50.92
CA GLN A 89 3.09 5.56 -50.71
C GLN A 89 2.26 4.82 -49.64
N LEU A 90 2.28 3.48 -49.62
CA LEU A 90 1.67 2.69 -48.57
C LEU A 90 2.37 2.89 -47.22
N THR A 91 3.69 3.03 -47.20
CA THR A 91 4.44 3.30 -45.96
C THR A 91 4.07 4.65 -45.35
N LYS A 92 3.91 5.69 -46.16
CA LYS A 92 3.38 6.99 -45.69
C LYS A 92 1.99 6.86 -45.07
N LEU A 93 1.08 6.15 -45.75
CA LEU A 93 -0.28 5.88 -45.24
C LEU A 93 -0.27 5.06 -43.94
N SER A 94 0.56 4.03 -43.86
CA SER A 94 0.72 3.18 -42.67
C SER A 94 1.23 3.99 -41.47
N SER A 95 2.13 4.95 -41.69
CA SER A 95 2.65 5.84 -40.64
C SER A 95 1.53 6.70 -40.06
N THR A 96 0.63 7.23 -40.90
CA THR A 96 -0.56 7.98 -40.45
C THR A 96 -1.53 7.09 -39.67
N ALA A 97 -1.78 5.87 -40.14
CA ALA A 97 -2.64 4.92 -39.43
C ALA A 97 -2.05 4.49 -38.07
N LEU A 98 -0.72 4.33 -37.99
CA LEU A 98 -0.01 4.02 -36.75
C LEU A 98 -0.22 5.11 -35.69
N ILE A 99 -0.19 6.40 -36.07
CA ILE A 99 -0.48 7.51 -35.13
C ILE A 99 -1.88 7.35 -34.53
N CYS A 100 -2.90 7.07 -35.34
CA CYS A 100 -4.27 6.80 -34.85
C CYS A 100 -4.30 5.64 -33.85
N THR A 101 -3.66 4.51 -34.19
CA THR A 101 -3.61 3.33 -33.33
C THR A 101 -2.92 3.63 -32.00
N VAL A 102 -1.82 4.38 -32.02
CA VAL A 102 -1.06 4.71 -30.81
C VAL A 102 -1.83 5.67 -29.89
N ILE A 103 -2.47 6.72 -30.44
CA ILE A 103 -3.30 7.65 -29.64
C ILE A 103 -4.42 6.90 -28.90
N ALA A 104 -5.08 5.95 -29.58
CA ALA A 104 -6.13 5.13 -28.97
C ALA A 104 -5.61 4.20 -27.86
N ASN A 105 -4.35 3.74 -27.94
CA ASN A 105 -3.72 2.94 -26.88
C ASN A 105 -3.25 3.78 -25.69
N PHE A 106 -2.92 5.06 -25.89
CA PHE A 106 -2.50 5.96 -24.81
C PHE A 106 -3.64 6.42 -23.90
N LEU A 107 -4.90 6.41 -24.35
CA LEU A 107 -6.03 6.94 -23.56
C LEU A 107 -6.17 6.36 -22.13
N PRO A 108 -6.10 5.03 -21.93
CA PRO A 108 -6.19 4.46 -20.57
C PRO A 108 -5.03 4.87 -19.66
N SER A 109 -3.85 5.14 -20.22
CA SER A 109 -2.65 5.48 -19.45
C SER A 109 -2.75 6.86 -18.78
N LEU A 110 -3.57 7.76 -19.33
CA LEU A 110 -3.85 9.08 -18.75
C LEU A 110 -4.34 8.99 -17.30
N GLY A 111 -5.05 7.91 -16.95
CA GLY A 111 -5.54 7.68 -15.59
C GLY A 111 -4.40 7.48 -14.58
N LEU A 112 -3.25 6.96 -14.99
CA LEU A 112 -2.13 6.66 -14.08
C LEU A 112 -1.22 7.86 -13.81
N MET A 113 -1.36 8.94 -14.58
CA MET A 113 -0.43 10.06 -14.56
C MET A 113 -0.79 11.07 -13.46
N GLU A 114 0.21 11.67 -12.83
CA GLU A 114 0.00 12.85 -11.99
C GLU A 114 -0.51 14.04 -12.82
N ASN A 115 -1.18 15.00 -12.19
CA ASN A 115 -1.84 16.09 -12.94
C ASN A 115 -0.86 16.97 -13.74
N THR A 116 0.36 17.16 -13.24
CA THR A 116 1.45 17.91 -13.91
C THR A 116 1.96 17.15 -15.13
N ASP A 117 2.29 15.87 -14.95
CA ASP A 117 2.78 15.00 -16.01
C ASP A 117 1.73 14.77 -17.09
N LEU A 118 0.47 14.63 -16.70
CA LEU A 118 -0.67 14.53 -17.61
C LEU A 118 -0.68 15.73 -18.57
N LEU A 119 -0.59 16.96 -18.04
CA LEU A 119 -0.63 18.17 -18.85
C LEU A 119 0.57 18.27 -19.79
N MET A 120 1.78 18.02 -19.29
CA MET A 120 3.00 18.09 -20.12
C MET A 120 2.99 17.07 -21.26
N ASN A 121 2.64 15.81 -20.97
CA ASN A 121 2.64 14.75 -21.97
C ASN A 121 1.54 14.96 -23.04
N ILE A 122 0.39 15.53 -22.68
CA ILE A 122 -0.66 15.86 -23.64
C ILE A 122 -0.27 17.04 -24.50
N MET A 123 0.35 18.07 -23.93
CA MET A 123 0.86 19.20 -24.71
C MET A 123 1.89 18.73 -25.74
N ALA A 124 2.83 17.87 -25.32
CA ALA A 124 3.83 17.28 -26.22
C ALA A 124 3.18 16.44 -27.33
N LEU A 125 2.25 15.55 -26.98
CA LEU A 125 1.52 14.74 -27.97
C LEU A 125 0.69 15.61 -28.92
N GLY A 126 0.03 16.65 -28.40
CA GLY A 126 -0.78 17.58 -29.19
C GLY A 126 0.05 18.35 -30.21
N ILE A 127 1.20 18.90 -29.81
CA ILE A 127 2.14 19.55 -30.72
C ILE A 127 2.56 18.57 -31.82
N PHE A 128 2.99 17.37 -31.42
CA PHE A 128 3.43 16.33 -32.35
C PHE A 128 2.36 15.96 -33.39
N VAL A 129 1.12 15.70 -32.96
CA VAL A 129 0.01 15.32 -33.86
C VAL A 129 -0.37 16.47 -34.79
N ILE A 130 -0.42 17.72 -34.30
CA ILE A 130 -0.70 18.89 -35.14
C ILE A 130 0.39 19.05 -36.20
N THR A 131 1.67 18.93 -35.82
CA THR A 131 2.79 18.97 -36.77
C THR A 131 2.67 17.87 -37.82
N ALA A 132 2.31 16.64 -37.43
CA ALA A 132 2.10 15.55 -38.38
C ALA A 132 0.95 15.84 -39.36
N ILE A 133 -0.18 16.39 -38.88
CA ILE A 133 -1.31 16.79 -39.73
C ILE A 133 -0.89 17.87 -40.74
N VAL A 134 -0.17 18.90 -40.30
CA VAL A 134 0.32 19.99 -41.17
C VAL A 134 1.26 19.43 -42.24
N ASN A 135 2.21 18.57 -41.86
CA ASN A 135 3.17 17.99 -42.80
C ASN A 135 2.48 17.11 -43.85
N ILE A 136 1.52 16.26 -43.45
CA ILE A 136 0.74 15.46 -44.41
C ILE A 136 -0.08 16.39 -45.32
N GLY A 137 -0.64 17.48 -44.78
CA GLY A 137 -1.34 18.50 -45.57
C GLY A 137 -0.45 19.15 -46.63
N ILE A 138 0.79 19.50 -46.29
CA ILE A 138 1.78 20.01 -47.24
C ILE A 138 2.10 18.95 -48.31
N GLN A 139 2.29 17.68 -47.93
CA GLN A 139 2.55 16.60 -48.89
C GLN A 139 1.38 16.34 -49.85
N LEU A 140 0.14 16.52 -49.39
CA LEU A 140 -1.05 16.46 -50.24
C LEU A 140 -1.11 17.66 -51.20
N ALA A 141 -0.87 18.88 -50.71
CA ALA A 141 -0.91 20.10 -51.50
C ALA A 141 0.18 20.15 -52.58
N THR A 142 1.37 19.63 -52.27
CA THR A 142 2.52 19.55 -53.20
C THR A 142 2.42 18.38 -54.17
N GLY A 143 1.40 17.51 -54.06
CA GLY A 143 1.22 16.34 -54.94
C GLY A 143 2.19 15.19 -54.67
N VAL A 144 2.99 15.25 -53.59
CA VAL A 144 3.88 14.16 -53.16
C VAL A 144 3.07 12.91 -52.76
N ILE A 145 1.86 13.11 -52.23
CA ILE A 145 0.86 12.06 -51.99
C ILE A 145 -0.26 12.22 -53.03
N TYR A 146 -0.22 11.39 -54.08
CA TYR A 146 -1.13 11.50 -55.23
C TYR A 146 -2.09 10.32 -55.39
N VAL A 147 -1.76 9.13 -54.86
CA VAL A 147 -2.56 7.92 -55.05
C VAL A 147 -3.64 7.76 -53.97
N PHE A 148 -3.25 7.86 -52.70
CA PHE A 148 -4.11 7.59 -51.54
C PHE A 148 -4.64 8.86 -50.87
N SER A 149 -4.87 9.93 -51.63
CA SER A 149 -5.21 11.25 -51.08
C SER A 149 -6.52 11.23 -50.28
N LYS A 150 -7.51 10.45 -50.71
CA LYS A 150 -8.81 10.31 -50.00
C LYS A 150 -8.62 9.63 -48.65
N GLU A 151 -7.83 8.55 -48.61
CA GLU A 151 -7.51 7.80 -47.40
C GLU A 151 -6.69 8.65 -46.42
N HIS A 152 -5.72 9.43 -46.91
CA HIS A 152 -4.96 10.36 -46.07
C HIS A 152 -5.83 11.46 -45.46
N ILE A 153 -6.75 12.06 -46.24
CA ILE A 153 -7.70 13.06 -45.72
C ILE A 153 -8.58 12.43 -44.61
N ALA A 154 -9.08 11.21 -44.83
CA ALA A 154 -9.87 10.50 -43.83
C ALA A 154 -9.07 10.20 -42.55
N LEU A 155 -7.82 9.72 -42.68
CA LEU A 155 -6.96 9.45 -41.53
C LEU A 155 -6.53 10.73 -40.80
N MET A 156 -6.28 11.84 -41.48
CA MET A 156 -6.03 13.15 -40.86
C MET A 156 -7.20 13.62 -40.01
N PHE A 157 -8.42 13.48 -40.53
CA PHE A 157 -9.63 13.79 -39.79
C PHE A 157 -9.78 12.89 -38.55
N LEU A 158 -9.49 11.59 -38.67
CA LEU A 158 -9.50 10.65 -37.54
C LEU A 158 -8.42 10.98 -36.50
N MET A 159 -7.21 11.35 -36.90
CA MET A 159 -6.16 11.80 -35.98
C MET A 159 -6.61 13.02 -35.18
N LEU A 160 -7.24 14.00 -35.82
CA LEU A 160 -7.77 15.19 -35.15
C LEU A 160 -8.87 14.83 -34.15
N ILE A 161 -9.82 13.97 -34.53
CA ILE A 161 -10.86 13.49 -33.61
C ILE A 161 -10.24 12.75 -32.43
N LEU A 162 -9.31 11.83 -32.66
CA LEU A 162 -8.65 11.06 -31.60
C LEU A 162 -7.87 11.96 -30.64
N LEU A 163 -7.20 13.00 -31.15
CA LEU A 163 -6.54 14.02 -30.33
C LEU A 163 -7.55 14.79 -29.47
N LEU A 164 -8.67 15.24 -30.06
CA LEU A 164 -9.72 15.93 -29.32
C LEU A 164 -10.35 15.05 -28.23
N LEU A 165 -10.56 13.74 -28.50
CA LEU A 165 -11.02 12.77 -27.50
C LEU A 165 -10.01 12.57 -26.38
N LEU A 166 -8.71 12.57 -26.69
CA LEU A 166 -7.63 12.46 -25.72
C LEU A 166 -7.60 13.69 -24.79
N ILE A 167 -7.64 14.89 -25.36
CA ILE A 167 -7.71 16.16 -24.61
C ILE A 167 -8.97 16.19 -23.74
N SER A 168 -10.11 15.79 -24.29
CA SER A 168 -11.39 15.73 -23.57
C SER A 168 -11.33 14.81 -22.36
N SER A 169 -10.73 13.62 -22.53
CA SER A 169 -10.51 12.65 -21.44
C SER A 169 -9.62 13.24 -20.36
N ALA A 170 -8.50 13.86 -20.75
CA ALA A 170 -7.56 14.42 -19.81
C ALA A 170 -8.10 15.56 -18.96
N LEU A 171 -8.99 16.40 -19.49
CA LEU A 171 -9.67 17.42 -18.70
C LEU A 171 -10.54 16.80 -17.59
N THR A 172 -11.08 15.60 -17.80
CA THR A 172 -11.96 14.94 -16.82
C THR A 172 -11.26 14.02 -15.82
N ILE A 173 -10.06 13.54 -16.14
CA ILE A 173 -9.37 12.59 -15.27
C ILE A 173 -9.05 13.19 -13.89
N PRO A 174 -8.54 14.43 -13.75
CA PRO A 174 -8.29 15.02 -12.44
C PRO A 174 -9.55 15.16 -11.58
N THR A 175 -10.69 15.54 -12.18
CA THR A 175 -11.95 15.69 -11.44
C THR A 175 -12.53 14.36 -11.03
N THR A 176 -12.49 13.35 -11.91
CA THR A 176 -12.94 12.00 -11.60
C THR A 176 -12.09 11.35 -10.52
N LYS A 177 -10.75 11.54 -10.53
CA LYS A 177 -9.85 11.12 -9.45
C LYS A 177 -10.27 11.72 -8.10
N SER A 178 -10.41 13.05 -8.04
CA SER A 178 -10.77 13.75 -6.81
C SER A 178 -12.17 13.35 -6.30
N TYR A 179 -13.14 13.24 -7.21
CA TYR A 179 -14.50 12.81 -6.87
C TYR A 179 -14.55 11.38 -6.33
N LEU A 180 -13.85 10.44 -6.97
CA LEU A 180 -13.82 9.05 -6.56
C LEU A 180 -13.06 8.86 -5.25
N ASP A 181 -11.99 9.64 -5.02
CA ASP A 181 -11.28 9.59 -3.75
C ASP A 181 -12.14 10.13 -2.59
N LEU A 182 -12.88 11.23 -2.80
CA LEU A 182 -13.84 11.72 -1.82
C LEU A 182 -14.95 10.70 -1.53
N LYS A 183 -15.52 10.09 -2.58
CA LYS A 183 -16.59 9.07 -2.46
C LYS A 183 -16.07 7.81 -1.76
N TYR A 184 -14.84 7.38 -2.07
CA TYR A 184 -14.15 6.31 -1.37
C TYR A 184 -14.01 6.62 0.12
N ASN A 185 -13.45 7.78 0.47
CA ASN A 185 -13.22 8.17 1.87
C ASN A 185 -14.53 8.23 2.68
N LYS A 186 -15.63 8.69 2.06
CA LYS A 186 -16.96 8.68 2.70
C LYS A 186 -17.47 7.26 2.94
N ARG A 187 -17.43 6.38 1.93
CA ARG A 187 -17.89 4.99 2.06
C ARG A 187 -17.02 4.17 2.99
N TYR A 188 -15.71 4.39 2.97
CA TYR A 188 -14.76 3.78 3.88
C TYR A 188 -15.08 4.15 5.34
N LYS A 189 -15.33 5.43 5.65
CA LYS A 189 -15.76 5.85 7.00
C LYS A 189 -17.06 5.18 7.46
N LEU A 190 -17.99 4.90 6.55
CA LEU A 190 -19.23 4.17 6.86
C LEU A 190 -18.95 2.68 7.11
N ALA A 191 -18.16 2.04 6.24
CA ALA A 191 -17.77 0.64 6.36
C ALA A 191 -17.03 0.35 7.69
N ASN A 192 -16.16 1.26 8.11
CA ASN A 192 -15.41 1.14 9.36
C ASN A 192 -16.33 1.21 10.60
N LYS A 193 -17.38 2.06 10.56
CA LYS A 193 -18.38 2.13 11.63
C LYS A 193 -19.20 0.85 11.74
N GLU A 194 -19.58 0.26 10.60
CA GLU A 194 -20.33 -1.01 10.55
C GLU A 194 -19.47 -2.19 11.05
N CYS A 195 -18.16 -2.20 10.76
CA CYS A 195 -17.26 -3.27 11.18
C CYS A 195 -17.02 -3.32 12.70
N ASN A 196 -17.08 -2.19 13.40
CA ASN A 196 -16.90 -2.15 14.86
C ASN A 196 -18.06 -2.78 15.65
N ILE A 197 -19.20 -3.07 15.01
CA ILE A 197 -20.44 -3.51 15.68
C ILE A 197 -20.61 -5.04 15.65
N SER A 198 -19.96 -5.76 14.73
CA SER A 198 -20.19 -7.20 14.51
C SER A 198 -19.15 -8.10 15.20
N TYR A 199 -19.63 -8.90 16.17
CA TYR A 199 -18.88 -9.89 16.96
C TYR A 199 -18.97 -11.30 16.34
N THR A 200 -18.21 -11.60 15.28
CA THR A 200 -17.98 -12.98 14.81
C THR A 200 -16.61 -13.15 14.14
N CYS A 201 -16.11 -14.41 14.13
CA CYS A 201 -14.78 -14.91 13.73
C CYS A 201 -13.88 -13.98 12.86
N LYS A 202 -12.72 -13.57 13.43
CA LYS A 202 -11.79 -12.56 12.87
C LYS A 202 -11.28 -12.85 11.44
N THR A 203 -11.07 -14.11 11.05
CA THR A 203 -10.49 -14.45 9.73
C THR A 203 -11.45 -14.21 8.57
N GLN A 204 -12.69 -14.70 8.71
CA GLN A 204 -13.71 -14.54 7.68
C GLN A 204 -14.10 -13.06 7.56
N LYS A 205 -14.14 -12.35 8.70
CA LYS A 205 -14.32 -10.89 8.75
C LYS A 205 -13.24 -10.14 7.97
N LEU A 206 -11.96 -10.48 8.16
CA LEU A 206 -10.85 -9.85 7.43
C LEU A 206 -10.92 -10.15 5.93
N LYS A 207 -11.27 -11.39 5.55
CA LYS A 207 -11.50 -11.75 4.14
C LYS A 207 -12.63 -10.93 3.52
N ASP A 208 -13.76 -10.81 4.21
CA ASP A 208 -14.92 -10.05 3.75
C ASP A 208 -14.61 -8.54 3.68
N GLU A 209 -13.87 -8.00 4.65
CA GLU A 209 -13.38 -6.62 4.66
C GLU A 209 -12.46 -6.35 3.45
N LEU A 210 -11.49 -7.24 3.19
CA LEU A 210 -10.62 -7.14 2.03
C LEU A 210 -11.40 -7.25 0.71
N MET A 211 -12.46 -8.07 0.64
CA MET A 211 -13.34 -8.12 -0.54
C MET A 211 -14.06 -6.79 -0.76
N ARG A 212 -14.56 -6.16 0.30
CA ARG A 212 -15.20 -4.83 0.24
C ARG A 212 -14.20 -3.75 -0.18
N LEU A 213 -13.04 -3.71 0.46
CA LEU A 213 -11.95 -2.78 0.16
C LEU A 213 -11.41 -2.95 -1.27
N TRP A 214 -11.25 -4.19 -1.73
CA TRP A 214 -10.86 -4.49 -3.11
C TRP A 214 -11.89 -3.98 -4.10
N THR A 215 -13.16 -4.25 -3.85
CA THR A 215 -14.25 -3.78 -4.72
C THR A 215 -14.26 -2.26 -4.80
N MET A 216 -14.09 -1.56 -3.68
CA MET A 216 -13.97 -0.10 -3.68
C MET A 216 -12.71 0.38 -4.41
N ALA A 217 -11.53 -0.15 -4.08
CA ALA A 217 -10.25 0.29 -4.65
C ALA A 217 -10.12 0.01 -6.15
N TYR A 218 -10.66 -1.13 -6.60
CA TYR A 218 -10.65 -1.49 -8.01
C TYR A 218 -11.61 -0.62 -8.82
N THR A 219 -12.83 -0.39 -8.33
CA THR A 219 -13.83 0.41 -9.05
C THR A 219 -13.47 1.90 -9.09
N SER A 220 -12.73 2.38 -8.09
CA SER A 220 -12.14 3.73 -8.09
C SER A 220 -10.79 3.83 -8.80
N SER A 221 -10.17 2.71 -9.22
CA SER A 221 -8.83 2.76 -9.80
C SER A 221 -8.79 3.65 -11.05
N PRO A 222 -7.92 4.68 -11.12
CA PRO A 222 -7.99 5.69 -12.17
C PRO A 222 -7.78 5.13 -13.56
N HIS A 223 -6.96 4.08 -13.68
CA HIS A 223 -6.73 3.37 -14.93
C HIS A 223 -8.00 2.66 -15.43
N PHE A 224 -8.76 2.03 -14.54
CA PHE A 224 -10.04 1.41 -14.89
C PHE A 224 -11.07 2.47 -15.28
N VAL A 225 -11.11 3.58 -14.54
CA VAL A 225 -11.98 4.72 -14.81
C VAL A 225 -11.68 5.35 -16.16
N ALA A 226 -10.41 5.60 -16.48
CA ALA A 226 -10.01 6.12 -17.79
C ALA A 226 -10.40 5.16 -18.93
N GLY A 227 -10.19 3.85 -18.73
CA GLY A 227 -10.53 2.83 -19.73
C GLY A 227 -12.02 2.72 -20.07
N ARG A 228 -12.91 3.01 -19.12
CA ARG A 228 -14.38 2.91 -19.28
C ARG A 228 -15.07 4.23 -19.69
N LEU A 229 -14.33 5.34 -19.79
CA LEU A 229 -14.85 6.61 -20.28
C LEU A 229 -15.46 6.46 -21.69
N ALA A 230 -16.52 7.24 -21.97
CA ALA A 230 -17.16 7.26 -23.28
C ALA A 230 -16.18 7.64 -24.41
N THR A 231 -15.26 8.56 -24.15
CA THR A 231 -14.20 8.99 -25.07
C THR A 231 -13.20 7.86 -25.37
N CYS A 232 -12.80 7.09 -24.36
CA CYS A 232 -11.91 5.92 -24.50
C CYS A 232 -12.55 4.83 -25.35
N THR A 233 -13.80 4.49 -25.08
CA THR A 233 -14.54 3.50 -25.85
C THR A 233 -14.79 3.94 -27.30
N ALA A 234 -15.13 5.22 -27.52
CA ALA A 234 -15.27 5.79 -28.87
C ALA A 234 -13.94 5.78 -29.65
N SER A 235 -12.81 6.07 -28.99
CA SER A 235 -11.49 6.00 -29.60
C SER A 235 -11.16 4.60 -30.13
N GLY A 236 -11.64 3.55 -29.47
CA GLY A 236 -11.51 2.16 -29.94
C GLY A 236 -12.23 1.91 -31.26
N GLY A 237 -13.43 2.49 -31.43
CA GLY A 237 -14.18 2.45 -32.69
C GLY A 237 -13.48 3.22 -33.82
N PHE A 238 -12.96 4.42 -33.53
CA PHE A 238 -12.20 5.20 -34.52
C PHE A 238 -10.85 4.56 -34.87
N CYS A 239 -10.19 3.89 -33.93
CA CYS A 239 -8.99 3.09 -34.16
C CYS A 239 -9.28 1.90 -35.11
N LEU A 240 -10.36 1.17 -34.85
CA LEU A 240 -10.84 0.12 -35.76
C LEU A 240 -11.13 0.66 -37.16
N LEU A 241 -11.83 1.80 -37.27
CA LEU A 241 -12.11 2.45 -38.54
C LEU A 241 -10.82 2.83 -39.30
N SER A 242 -9.83 3.39 -38.60
CA SER A 242 -8.53 3.72 -39.20
C SER A 242 -7.79 2.49 -39.73
N THR A 243 -7.88 1.36 -39.01
CA THR A 243 -7.29 0.08 -39.42
C THR A 243 -7.99 -0.49 -40.65
N VAL A 244 -9.32 -0.38 -40.71
CA VAL A 244 -10.11 -0.82 -41.87
C VAL A 244 -9.79 0.01 -43.11
N ILE A 245 -9.69 1.34 -42.99
CA ILE A 245 -9.30 2.23 -44.09
C ILE A 245 -7.91 1.84 -44.62
N TYR A 246 -6.93 1.64 -43.72
CA TYR A 246 -5.59 1.21 -44.10
C TYR A 246 -5.57 -0.18 -44.77
N ALA A 247 -6.24 -1.17 -44.18
CA ALA A 247 -6.30 -2.52 -44.72
C ALA A 247 -6.97 -2.55 -46.10
N GLN A 248 -8.04 -1.77 -46.28
CA GLN A 248 -8.72 -1.62 -47.57
C GLN A 248 -7.80 -1.01 -48.63
N ALA A 249 -7.04 0.04 -48.28
CA ALA A 249 -6.07 0.66 -49.18
C ALA A 249 -4.95 -0.31 -49.57
N MET A 250 -4.44 -1.07 -48.60
CA MET A 250 -3.43 -2.10 -48.82
C MET A 250 -3.96 -3.20 -49.76
N LEU A 251 -5.15 -3.75 -49.50
CA LEU A 251 -5.77 -4.79 -50.34
C LEU A 251 -6.04 -4.28 -51.77
N ARG A 252 -6.59 -3.06 -51.92
CA ARG A 252 -6.83 -2.47 -53.25
C ARG A 252 -5.53 -2.28 -54.04
N SER A 253 -4.46 -1.87 -53.36
CA SER A 253 -3.13 -1.67 -53.95
C SER A 253 -2.49 -2.97 -54.44
N TYR A 254 -2.71 -4.09 -53.75
CA TYR A 254 -2.17 -5.40 -54.16
C TYR A 254 -3.04 -6.15 -55.18
N PHE A 255 -4.37 -6.12 -55.03
CA PHE A 255 -5.29 -6.92 -55.85
C PHE A 255 -5.83 -6.21 -57.10
N LEU A 256 -6.03 -4.89 -57.07
CA LEU A 256 -6.55 -4.11 -58.22
C LEU A 256 -5.42 -3.28 -58.87
N HIS A 257 -4.39 -3.96 -59.36
CA HIS A 257 -3.22 -3.31 -59.97
C HIS A 257 -3.59 -2.35 -61.12
N SER A 258 -4.68 -2.62 -61.86
CA SER A 258 -5.09 -1.86 -63.05
C SER A 258 -5.60 -0.44 -62.78
N ASN A 259 -5.94 -0.08 -61.54
CA ASN A 259 -6.59 1.22 -61.23
C ASN A 259 -5.63 2.28 -60.66
N PHE A 260 -4.35 1.95 -60.45
CA PHE A 260 -3.38 2.86 -59.86
C PHE A 260 -2.13 2.98 -60.73
N SER A 261 -1.84 4.19 -61.21
CA SER A 261 -0.58 4.54 -61.84
C SER A 261 0.42 4.98 -60.76
N PHE A 262 1.55 4.29 -60.65
CA PHE A 262 2.65 4.67 -59.77
C PHE A 262 3.81 5.22 -60.60
N CYS A 263 4.48 6.25 -60.10
CA CYS A 263 5.67 6.81 -60.74
C CYS A 263 6.85 5.83 -60.66
N SER A 264 7.68 5.82 -61.71
CA SER A 264 8.95 5.08 -61.73
C SER A 264 10.05 5.91 -61.05
N GLY A 265 10.91 5.26 -60.28
CA GLY A 265 11.97 5.89 -59.49
C GLY A 265 12.35 5.06 -58.27
N GLU A 266 13.57 5.20 -57.75
CA GLU A 266 13.99 4.60 -56.48
C GLU A 266 13.79 5.58 -55.34
N SER A 267 13.21 5.09 -54.23
CA SER A 267 13.20 5.82 -52.98
C SER A 267 14.61 5.82 -52.38
N GLU A 268 15.01 6.94 -51.79
CA GLU A 268 16.27 7.07 -51.06
C GLU A 268 16.38 6.05 -49.91
N TYR A 269 15.26 5.59 -49.37
CA TYR A 269 15.18 4.55 -48.34
C TYR A 269 15.36 3.12 -48.89
N LYS A 270 15.34 2.92 -50.21
CA LYS A 270 15.58 1.63 -50.89
C LYS A 270 14.74 0.48 -50.28
N TRP A 271 15.37 -0.64 -49.91
CA TRP A 271 14.69 -1.81 -49.33
C TRP A 271 14.11 -1.55 -47.94
N SER A 272 14.61 -0.54 -47.22
CA SER A 272 14.20 -0.29 -45.83
C SER A 272 12.73 0.14 -45.75
N THR A 273 12.17 0.74 -46.81
CA THR A 273 10.74 1.03 -46.91
C THR A 273 9.87 -0.21 -46.69
N ILE A 274 10.26 -1.36 -47.27
CA ILE A 274 9.50 -2.62 -47.15
C ILE A 274 9.51 -3.09 -45.70
N LEU A 275 10.68 -3.02 -45.04
CA LEU A 275 10.83 -3.40 -43.64
C LEU A 275 9.95 -2.52 -42.74
N ILE A 276 9.90 -1.21 -43.00
CA ILE A 276 9.03 -0.28 -42.28
C ILE A 276 7.55 -0.63 -42.52
N LEU A 277 7.15 -0.89 -43.77
CA LEU A 277 5.77 -1.25 -44.10
C LEU A 277 5.29 -2.50 -43.36
N VAL A 278 6.13 -3.53 -43.32
CA VAL A 278 5.83 -4.79 -42.61
C VAL A 278 5.71 -4.53 -41.10
N THR A 279 6.68 -3.83 -40.51
CA THR A 279 6.66 -3.54 -39.06
C THR A 279 5.48 -2.65 -38.67
N HIS A 280 5.13 -1.63 -39.48
CA HIS A 280 3.91 -0.83 -39.27
C HIS A 280 2.64 -1.65 -39.35
N THR A 281 2.54 -2.54 -40.34
CA THR A 281 1.35 -3.41 -40.49
C THR A 281 1.16 -4.31 -39.27
N VAL A 282 2.26 -4.88 -38.73
CA VAL A 282 2.23 -5.66 -37.49
C VAL A 282 1.85 -4.78 -36.30
N ALA A 283 2.45 -3.60 -36.17
CA ALA A 283 2.17 -2.66 -35.08
C ALA A 283 0.71 -2.20 -35.06
N ILE A 284 0.14 -1.86 -36.22
CA ILE A 284 -1.27 -1.49 -36.37
C ILE A 284 -2.17 -2.68 -36.01
N GLY A 285 -1.89 -3.87 -36.57
CA GLY A 285 -2.67 -5.07 -36.31
C GLY A 285 -2.74 -5.43 -34.82
N VAL A 286 -1.59 -5.49 -34.15
CA VAL A 286 -1.48 -5.75 -32.71
C VAL A 286 -2.08 -4.61 -31.89
N GLY A 287 -1.76 -3.37 -32.23
CA GLY A 287 -2.20 -2.18 -31.51
C GLY A 287 -3.71 -1.97 -31.56
N THR A 288 -4.40 -2.43 -32.60
CA THR A 288 -5.85 -2.30 -32.72
C THR A 288 -6.60 -3.30 -31.84
N ILE A 289 -5.98 -4.40 -31.41
CA ILE A 289 -6.63 -5.43 -30.58
C ILE A 289 -7.19 -4.83 -29.29
N ALA A 290 -6.36 -4.18 -28.47
CA ALA A 290 -6.80 -3.68 -27.16
C ALA A 290 -7.92 -2.62 -27.26
N PRO A 291 -7.81 -1.55 -28.10
CA PRO A 291 -8.90 -0.59 -28.29
C PRO A 291 -10.18 -1.22 -28.85
N ALA A 292 -10.06 -2.18 -29.79
CA ALA A 292 -11.20 -2.90 -30.35
C ALA A 292 -11.96 -3.71 -29.30
N PHE A 293 -11.24 -4.43 -28.43
CA PHE A 293 -11.86 -5.17 -27.34
C PHE A 293 -12.58 -4.24 -26.36
N ARG A 294 -11.96 -3.11 -25.97
CA ARG A 294 -12.61 -2.11 -25.09
C ARG A 294 -13.93 -1.62 -25.68
N TRP A 295 -13.93 -1.30 -26.97
CA TRP A 295 -15.12 -0.90 -27.71
C TRP A 295 -16.17 -2.02 -27.75
N PHE A 296 -15.79 -3.25 -28.09
CA PHE A 296 -16.70 -4.41 -28.18
C PHE A 296 -17.35 -4.73 -26.83
N ILE A 297 -16.58 -4.66 -25.75
CA ILE A 297 -17.02 -4.90 -24.38
C ILE A 297 -18.05 -3.84 -23.97
N ALA A 298 -17.76 -2.56 -24.24
CA ALA A 298 -18.69 -1.46 -23.95
C ALA A 298 -20.03 -1.57 -24.70
N ILE A 299 -20.05 -2.21 -25.87
CA ILE A 299 -21.25 -2.46 -26.67
C ILE A 299 -22.07 -3.63 -26.13
N ASN A 300 -21.42 -4.76 -25.88
CA ASN A 300 -22.10 -5.96 -25.37
C ASN A 300 -22.85 -5.70 -24.06
N PHE A 301 -22.33 -4.80 -23.22
CA PHE A 301 -22.95 -4.43 -21.94
C PHE A 301 -24.23 -3.63 -22.06
N GLN A 302 -24.48 -2.98 -23.20
CA GLN A 302 -25.65 -2.13 -23.41
C GLN A 302 -26.70 -2.79 -24.31
N CYS A 303 -26.52 -4.08 -24.64
CA CYS A 303 -27.49 -4.85 -25.39
C CYS A 303 -28.86 -4.81 -24.68
N PRO A 304 -29.91 -4.32 -25.35
CA PRO A 304 -31.20 -4.01 -24.73
C PRO A 304 -31.98 -5.29 -24.49
N LYS A 305 -31.67 -6.02 -23.40
CA LYS A 305 -32.54 -7.13 -22.96
C LYS A 305 -33.60 -6.69 -21.95
N LYS A 306 -33.46 -5.54 -21.27
CA LYS A 306 -34.45 -4.98 -20.31
C LYS A 306 -34.25 -3.48 -20.05
N THR A 307 -34.59 -2.58 -20.98
CA THR A 307 -34.59 -1.13 -20.67
C THR A 307 -35.86 -0.45 -21.13
N ASN A 308 -36.61 0.10 -20.16
CA ASN A 308 -37.78 0.96 -20.36
C ASN A 308 -37.42 2.22 -21.17
N ASN A 309 -38.39 2.75 -21.92
CA ASN A 309 -38.23 3.92 -22.81
C ASN A 309 -37.73 5.20 -22.09
N ALA A 310 -37.95 5.34 -20.77
CA ALA A 310 -37.43 6.46 -19.98
C ALA A 310 -35.88 6.49 -19.87
N CYS A 311 -35.21 5.34 -20.01
CA CYS A 311 -33.75 5.22 -19.95
C CYS A 311 -33.05 5.71 -21.25
N LYS A 312 -33.80 5.85 -22.36
CA LYS A 312 -33.26 6.36 -23.63
C LYS A 312 -32.93 7.86 -23.61
N LEU A 313 -33.63 8.64 -22.77
CA LEU A 313 -33.42 10.09 -22.70
C LEU A 313 -32.20 10.47 -21.83
N THR A 314 -31.91 9.67 -20.79
CA THR A 314 -30.73 9.86 -19.91
C THR A 314 -29.41 9.49 -20.59
N LEU A 315 -29.45 8.72 -21.69
CA LEU A 315 -28.28 8.30 -22.47
C LEU A 315 -27.52 9.45 -23.15
N PHE A 316 -28.19 10.58 -23.44
CA PHE A 316 -27.57 11.73 -24.12
C PHE A 316 -27.21 12.90 -23.18
N LYS A 317 -27.61 12.83 -21.91
CA LYS A 317 -27.27 13.86 -20.93
C LYS A 317 -25.76 13.83 -20.67
N VAL A 318 -25.10 14.99 -20.77
CA VAL A 318 -23.70 15.12 -20.36
C VAL A 318 -23.65 15.31 -18.85
N GLU A 319 -22.92 14.45 -18.17
CA GLU A 319 -22.80 14.49 -16.71
C GLU A 319 -21.91 15.65 -16.25
N ASN A 320 -22.22 16.21 -15.08
CA ASN A 320 -21.56 17.44 -14.60
C ASN A 320 -20.05 17.28 -14.39
N TYR A 321 -19.58 16.05 -14.09
CA TYR A 321 -18.15 15.79 -13.88
C TYR A 321 -17.30 16.07 -15.14
N TRP A 322 -17.89 16.03 -16.34
CA TRP A 322 -17.18 16.29 -17.59
C TRP A 322 -16.74 17.74 -17.76
N ILE A 323 -17.50 18.68 -17.21
CA ILE A 323 -17.31 20.12 -17.38
C ILE A 323 -16.80 20.81 -16.10
N HIS A 324 -16.77 20.10 -14.98
CA HIS A 324 -16.52 20.68 -13.66
C HIS A 324 -15.17 21.41 -13.56
N ILE A 325 -14.08 20.88 -14.13
CA ILE A 325 -12.77 21.55 -14.08
C ILE A 325 -12.76 22.87 -14.84
N LEU A 326 -13.46 22.92 -15.98
CA LEU A 326 -13.54 24.09 -16.84
C LEU A 326 -14.38 25.19 -16.17
N LEU A 327 -15.45 24.80 -15.49
CA LEU A 327 -16.25 25.71 -14.66
C LEU A 327 -15.41 26.28 -13.51
N LYS A 328 -14.64 25.43 -12.80
CA LYS A 328 -13.73 25.87 -11.74
C LYS A 328 -12.69 26.88 -12.27
N TRP A 329 -12.04 26.59 -13.41
CA TRP A 329 -11.10 27.52 -14.04
C TRP A 329 -11.75 28.84 -14.49
N LYS A 330 -13.03 28.79 -14.86
CA LYS A 330 -13.80 29.98 -15.23
C LYS A 330 -14.01 30.88 -14.01
N GLU A 331 -14.36 30.30 -12.86
CA GLU A 331 -14.54 30.99 -11.58
C GLU A 331 -13.24 31.53 -10.99
N CYS A 332 -12.09 30.87 -11.17
CA CYS A 332 -10.81 31.31 -10.62
C CYS A 332 -10.33 32.65 -11.24
N PRO A 333 -9.96 33.67 -10.43
CA PRO A 333 -9.37 34.89 -10.96
C PRO A 333 -7.97 34.62 -11.55
N LEU A 334 -7.54 35.46 -12.51
CA LEU A 334 -6.18 35.38 -13.06
C LEU A 334 -5.23 36.18 -12.17
N ASP A 335 -4.24 35.51 -11.59
CA ASP A 335 -3.16 36.14 -10.82
C ASP A 335 -2.07 36.76 -11.72
N PHE A 336 -2.47 37.55 -12.70
CA PHE A 336 -1.50 38.34 -13.48
C PHE A 336 -1.13 39.61 -12.72
N ARG A 337 0.04 39.60 -12.07
CA ARG A 337 0.65 40.80 -11.44
C ARG A 337 1.22 41.82 -12.45
N ILE A 338 1.36 41.45 -13.73
CA ILE A 338 2.24 42.17 -14.69
C ILE A 338 1.47 43.12 -15.65
N CYS A 339 0.14 43.12 -15.67
CA CYS A 339 -0.65 43.91 -16.65
C CYS A 339 -1.61 44.93 -15.98
N GLY A 340 -1.75 46.13 -16.56
CA GLY A 340 -2.64 47.20 -16.06
C GLY A 340 -4.14 46.83 -16.09
N ARG A 341 -5.01 47.67 -15.49
CA ARG A 341 -6.47 47.41 -15.31
C ARG A 341 -7.20 47.03 -16.60
N HIS A 342 -6.88 47.68 -17.73
CA HIS A 342 -7.48 47.41 -19.04
C HIS A 342 -7.03 46.06 -19.62
N GLY A 343 -5.74 45.73 -19.50
CA GLY A 343 -5.19 44.45 -19.94
C GLY A 343 -5.72 43.27 -19.13
N ARG A 344 -5.87 43.43 -17.80
CA ARG A 344 -6.53 42.43 -16.95
C ARG A 344 -7.98 42.21 -17.36
N LYS A 345 -8.75 43.26 -17.64
CA LYS A 345 -10.15 43.14 -18.12
C LYS A 345 -10.22 42.41 -19.46
N PHE A 346 -9.32 42.72 -20.39
CA PHE A 346 -9.24 42.05 -21.68
C PHE A 346 -8.83 40.56 -21.54
N ALA A 347 -7.80 40.27 -20.74
CA ALA A 347 -7.35 38.90 -20.47
C ALA A 347 -8.45 38.07 -19.80
N HIS A 348 -9.17 38.62 -18.82
CA HIS A 348 -10.33 37.95 -18.20
C HIS A 348 -11.47 37.70 -19.20
N LYS A 349 -11.82 38.69 -20.03
CA LYS A 349 -12.87 38.53 -21.05
C LYS A 349 -12.49 37.47 -22.09
N THR A 350 -11.22 37.44 -22.49
CA THR A 350 -10.67 36.45 -23.43
C THR A 350 -10.63 35.06 -22.80
N LYS A 351 -10.17 34.94 -21.55
CA LYS A 351 -10.20 33.69 -20.77
C LYS A 351 -11.60 33.11 -20.70
N ASN A 352 -12.59 33.93 -20.33
CA ASN A 352 -13.97 33.46 -20.19
C ASN A 352 -14.54 32.98 -21.52
N LYS A 353 -14.33 33.74 -22.62
CA LYS A 353 -14.73 33.29 -23.96
C LYS A 353 -14.04 31.99 -24.38
N LEU A 354 -12.75 31.84 -24.09
CA LEU A 354 -11.99 30.63 -24.40
C LEU A 354 -12.54 29.43 -23.60
N LEU A 355 -12.80 29.60 -22.31
CA LEU A 355 -13.35 28.54 -21.46
C LEU A 355 -14.79 28.18 -21.85
N ASP A 356 -15.60 29.16 -22.26
CA ASP A 356 -16.94 28.90 -22.80
C ASP A 356 -16.88 28.04 -24.07
N PHE A 357 -15.95 28.35 -24.97
CA PHE A 357 -15.67 27.53 -26.15
C PHE A 357 -15.19 26.12 -25.77
N CYS A 358 -14.26 25.99 -24.79
CA CYS A 358 -13.78 24.70 -24.31
C CYS A 358 -14.91 23.87 -23.68
N ILE A 359 -15.81 24.48 -22.90
CA ILE A 359 -16.98 23.80 -22.30
C ILE A 359 -17.89 23.29 -23.41
N TRP A 360 -18.18 24.12 -24.42
CA TRP A 360 -18.99 23.71 -25.56
C TRP A 360 -18.35 22.55 -26.33
N MET A 361 -17.04 22.62 -26.62
CA MET A 361 -16.29 21.53 -27.25
C MET A 361 -16.30 20.25 -26.42
N GLN A 362 -16.15 20.35 -25.10
CA GLN A 362 -16.19 19.20 -24.20
C GLN A 362 -17.56 18.50 -24.24
N ILE A 363 -18.65 19.27 -24.18
CA ILE A 363 -20.02 18.76 -24.30
C ILE A 363 -20.21 18.07 -25.67
N LEU A 364 -19.74 18.71 -26.74
CA LEU A 364 -19.83 18.16 -28.10
C LEU A 364 -19.07 16.83 -28.24
N MET A 365 -17.83 16.75 -27.75
CA MET A 365 -17.01 15.54 -27.83
C MET A 365 -17.61 14.38 -27.03
N VAL A 366 -18.13 14.65 -25.83
CA VAL A 366 -18.78 13.63 -25.00
C VAL A 366 -20.06 13.13 -25.66
N SER A 367 -20.89 14.05 -26.18
CA SER A 367 -22.11 13.71 -26.91
C SER A 367 -21.79 12.84 -28.13
N LEU A 368 -20.82 13.25 -28.96
CA LEU A 368 -20.38 12.48 -30.12
C LEU A 368 -19.88 11.08 -29.73
N SER A 369 -19.12 10.98 -28.64
CA SER A 369 -18.63 9.69 -28.12
C SER A 369 -19.77 8.75 -27.72
N LYS A 370 -20.82 9.28 -27.08
CA LYS A 370 -22.02 8.50 -26.72
C LYS A 370 -22.81 8.09 -27.98
N VAL A 371 -22.94 8.97 -28.97
CA VAL A 371 -23.56 8.67 -30.27
C VAL A 371 -22.83 7.53 -30.98
N VAL A 372 -21.49 7.59 -31.04
CA VAL A 372 -20.66 6.52 -31.63
C VAL A 372 -20.95 5.19 -30.95
N ARG A 373 -21.05 5.15 -29.62
CA ARG A 373 -21.43 3.91 -28.90
C ARG A 373 -22.81 3.41 -29.30
N VAL A 374 -23.82 4.28 -29.41
CA VAL A 374 -25.19 3.89 -29.78
C VAL A 374 -25.27 3.35 -31.21
N ILE A 375 -24.69 4.07 -32.18
CA ILE A 375 -24.61 3.64 -33.60
C ILE A 375 -23.90 2.30 -33.69
N SER A 376 -22.83 2.15 -32.90
CA SER A 376 -22.05 0.93 -32.84
C SER A 376 -22.84 -0.24 -32.27
N THR A 377 -23.62 -0.04 -31.21
CA THR A 377 -24.50 -1.09 -30.66
C THR A 377 -25.56 -1.52 -31.65
N PHE A 378 -26.14 -0.57 -32.40
CA PHE A 378 -27.08 -0.90 -33.48
C PHE A 378 -26.40 -1.71 -34.60
N SER A 379 -25.21 -1.30 -35.01
CA SER A 379 -24.43 -1.96 -36.08
C SER A 379 -23.99 -3.37 -35.70
N VAL A 380 -23.45 -3.56 -34.49
CA VAL A 380 -23.03 -4.89 -34.00
C VAL A 380 -24.23 -5.79 -33.75
N SER A 381 -25.34 -5.26 -33.23
CA SER A 381 -26.60 -6.02 -33.11
C SER A 381 -27.09 -6.49 -34.48
N TRP A 382 -27.09 -5.61 -35.49
CA TRP A 382 -27.43 -5.97 -36.87
C TRP A 382 -26.50 -7.04 -37.46
N LEU A 383 -25.19 -6.91 -37.25
CA LEU A 383 -24.18 -7.87 -37.69
C LEU A 383 -24.29 -9.21 -36.96
N LEU A 384 -24.59 -9.23 -35.66
CA LEU A 384 -24.81 -10.44 -34.87
C LEU A 384 -26.11 -11.15 -35.27
N ILE A 385 -27.18 -10.41 -35.56
CA ILE A 385 -28.45 -10.97 -36.09
C ILE A 385 -28.23 -11.53 -37.50
N SER A 386 -27.47 -10.83 -38.35
CA SER A 386 -27.12 -11.30 -39.70
C SER A 386 -26.18 -12.52 -39.66
N CYS A 387 -25.19 -12.54 -38.78
CA CYS A 387 -24.32 -13.69 -38.54
C CYS A 387 -25.06 -14.86 -37.87
N GLN A 388 -26.05 -14.61 -37.00
CA GLN A 388 -26.92 -15.67 -36.46
C GLN A 388 -27.82 -16.28 -37.53
N LYS A 389 -28.31 -15.48 -38.50
CA LYS A 389 -28.97 -16.01 -39.71
C LYS A 389 -28.01 -16.83 -40.58
N ALA A 390 -26.77 -16.36 -40.78
CA ALA A 390 -25.74 -17.08 -41.55
C ALA A 390 -25.25 -18.37 -40.85
N THR A 391 -25.12 -18.36 -39.52
CA THR A 391 -24.76 -19.56 -38.74
C THR A 391 -25.93 -20.51 -38.53
N ARG A 392 -27.19 -20.05 -38.54
CA ARG A 392 -28.37 -20.94 -38.65
C ARG A 392 -28.43 -21.67 -39.98
N MET A 393 -28.01 -21.03 -41.08
CA MET A 393 -27.86 -21.71 -42.38
C MET A 393 -26.75 -22.76 -42.39
N LEU A 394 -25.73 -22.65 -41.51
CA LEU A 394 -24.61 -23.60 -41.41
C LEU A 394 -24.75 -24.61 -40.25
N LYS A 395 -25.70 -24.44 -39.33
CA LYS A 395 -25.96 -25.33 -38.18
C LYS A 395 -27.36 -25.94 -38.23
N CYS A 396 -27.65 -26.66 -39.31
CA CYS A 396 -28.61 -27.76 -39.28
C CYS A 396 -27.86 -29.09 -39.43
N LYS A 397 -27.03 -29.40 -38.42
CA LYS A 397 -26.61 -30.75 -37.99
C LYS A 397 -25.67 -30.57 -36.79
N ASN A 398 -25.97 -31.32 -35.73
CA ASN A 398 -25.25 -31.49 -34.46
C ASN A 398 -25.80 -30.71 -33.26
N VAL A 399 -26.50 -31.50 -32.47
CA VAL A 399 -27.05 -31.37 -31.12
C VAL A 399 -25.96 -31.02 -30.09
N VAL A 400 -26.32 -30.35 -28.99
CA VAL A 400 -26.15 -30.79 -27.59
C VAL A 400 -26.51 -29.64 -26.66
N SER A 401 -27.49 -29.91 -25.80
CA SER A 401 -27.89 -29.12 -24.64
C SER A 401 -26.80 -29.10 -23.58
N SER A 402 -26.59 -27.96 -22.93
CA SER A 402 -25.99 -27.93 -21.60
C SER A 402 -26.86 -27.02 -20.73
N HIS A 403 -27.76 -27.67 -20.01
CA HIS A 403 -28.35 -27.16 -18.78
C HIS A 403 -27.28 -27.19 -17.66
N ASP A 404 -27.48 -26.38 -16.63
CA ASP A 404 -26.92 -26.47 -15.28
C ASP A 404 -25.54 -25.83 -15.01
N ILE A 405 -25.57 -24.53 -14.66
CA ILE A 405 -24.66 -23.95 -13.66
C ILE A 405 -25.52 -23.10 -12.72
N GLU A 406 -26.34 -23.76 -11.92
CA GLU A 406 -27.10 -23.16 -10.83
C GLU A 406 -26.94 -24.03 -9.57
N SER A 407 -25.70 -24.11 -9.05
CA SER A 407 -25.45 -24.72 -7.73
C SER A 407 -24.04 -24.41 -7.22
N GLN A 408 -23.82 -23.18 -6.76
CA GLN A 408 -22.90 -22.86 -5.65
C GLN A 408 -23.06 -21.39 -5.22
N ALA A 409 -24.26 -21.02 -4.77
CA ALA A 409 -24.47 -19.78 -4.02
C ALA A 409 -24.18 -20.04 -2.54
N SER A 410 -22.92 -20.20 -2.17
CA SER A 410 -22.51 -20.00 -0.77
C SER A 410 -22.58 -18.50 -0.48
N LEU A 411 -23.35 -18.11 0.54
CA LEU A 411 -23.48 -16.76 1.12
C LEU A 411 -22.29 -15.82 0.76
N LYS A 412 -22.38 -15.10 -0.37
CA LYS A 412 -21.44 -14.02 -0.69
C LYS A 412 -22.02 -12.73 -0.09
N PRO A 413 -21.22 -11.90 0.60
CA PRO A 413 -21.71 -10.62 1.12
C PRO A 413 -22.18 -9.74 -0.05
N ASP A 414 -23.31 -9.05 0.14
CA ASP A 414 -23.83 -8.11 -0.86
C ASP A 414 -22.86 -6.92 -1.02
N LEU A 415 -22.03 -6.99 -2.07
CA LEU A 415 -20.97 -6.03 -2.37
C LEU A 415 -21.49 -4.82 -3.17
N SER A 416 -22.77 -4.79 -3.54
CA SER A 416 -23.37 -3.75 -4.39
C SER A 416 -23.20 -2.34 -3.81
N HIS A 417 -23.36 -2.20 -2.49
CA HIS A 417 -23.18 -0.96 -1.75
C HIS A 417 -21.73 -0.45 -1.73
N TYR A 418 -20.74 -1.27 -2.08
CA TYR A 418 -19.33 -0.92 -2.08
C TYR A 418 -18.76 -0.62 -3.49
N VAL A 419 -19.56 -0.75 -4.55
CA VAL A 419 -19.14 -0.38 -5.92
C VAL A 419 -19.18 1.14 -6.13
N LEU A 420 -18.03 1.73 -6.42
CA LEU A 420 -17.89 3.16 -6.74
C LEU A 420 -18.08 3.38 -8.25
N HIS A 421 -19.16 4.06 -8.60
CA HIS A 421 -19.52 4.41 -9.98
C HIS A 421 -19.67 5.94 -10.14
N LEU A 422 -19.51 6.44 -11.36
CA LEU A 422 -19.80 7.82 -11.75
C LEU A 422 -21.30 7.96 -12.10
N GLU A 423 -21.78 9.20 -12.17
CA GLU A 423 -23.14 9.49 -12.63
C GLU A 423 -23.38 8.87 -14.03
N GLY A 424 -24.52 8.19 -14.23
CA GLY A 424 -24.86 7.53 -15.50
C GLY A 424 -24.39 6.07 -15.67
N GLU A 425 -23.71 5.49 -14.68
CA GLU A 425 -23.10 4.14 -14.78
C GLU A 425 -23.79 3.06 -13.93
N GLU A 426 -25.02 3.28 -13.49
CA GLU A 426 -25.74 2.37 -12.58
C GLU A 426 -25.90 0.94 -13.16
N VAL A 427 -26.06 0.84 -14.47
CA VAL A 427 -26.18 -0.45 -15.21
C VAL A 427 -24.88 -1.27 -15.20
N LEU A 428 -23.73 -0.65 -14.90
CA LEU A 428 -22.43 -1.31 -14.91
C LEU A 428 -22.06 -1.98 -13.57
N ILE A 429 -22.86 -1.75 -12.52
CA ILE A 429 -22.57 -2.20 -11.15
C ILE A 429 -22.55 -3.73 -11.03
N ASP A 430 -23.56 -4.42 -11.57
CA ASP A 430 -23.70 -5.89 -11.45
C ASP A 430 -22.52 -6.65 -12.10
N LEU A 431 -22.01 -6.12 -13.21
CA LEU A 431 -20.87 -6.69 -13.94
C LEU A 431 -19.53 -6.43 -13.22
N MET A 432 -19.38 -5.25 -12.62
CA MET A 432 -18.23 -4.96 -11.77
C MET A 432 -18.20 -5.93 -10.58
N MET A 433 -19.36 -6.30 -10.01
CA MET A 433 -19.43 -7.30 -8.94
C MET A 433 -19.05 -8.71 -9.39
N GLN A 434 -19.62 -9.18 -10.51
CA GLN A 434 -19.42 -10.55 -10.98
C GLN A 434 -17.96 -10.82 -11.37
N SER A 435 -17.29 -9.86 -12.00
CA SER A 435 -15.88 -10.00 -12.38
C SER A 435 -14.90 -9.90 -11.20
N ASN A 436 -15.29 -9.28 -10.09
CA ASN A 436 -14.40 -9.01 -8.95
C ASN A 436 -14.33 -10.14 -7.91
N CYS A 437 -15.44 -10.82 -7.63
CA CYS A 437 -15.47 -11.83 -6.56
C CYS A 437 -14.55 -13.01 -6.85
N ASP A 438 -14.50 -13.47 -8.10
CA ASP A 438 -13.69 -14.64 -8.50
C ASP A 438 -12.18 -14.34 -8.50
N VAL A 439 -11.79 -13.07 -8.57
CA VAL A 439 -10.38 -12.64 -8.60
C VAL A 439 -9.75 -12.69 -7.22
N VAL A 440 -10.48 -12.29 -6.17
CA VAL A 440 -9.97 -12.28 -4.79
C VAL A 440 -9.67 -13.71 -4.33
N ASP A 441 -10.60 -14.64 -4.53
CA ASP A 441 -10.40 -16.06 -4.17
C ASP A 441 -9.21 -16.67 -4.93
N LYS A 442 -9.03 -16.32 -6.20
CA LYS A 442 -7.86 -16.75 -6.99
C LYS A 442 -6.55 -16.25 -6.38
N TRP A 443 -6.53 -15.02 -5.87
CA TRP A 443 -5.30 -14.42 -5.31
C TRP A 443 -4.99 -14.93 -3.92
N ILE A 444 -6.02 -15.16 -3.09
CA ILE A 444 -5.87 -15.92 -1.85
C ILE A 444 -5.29 -17.30 -2.17
N GLY A 445 -5.84 -17.99 -3.18
CA GLY A 445 -5.32 -19.28 -3.65
C GLY A 445 -3.88 -19.23 -4.15
N MET A 446 -3.44 -18.13 -4.77
CA MET A 446 -2.03 -17.91 -5.11
C MET A 446 -1.17 -17.73 -3.86
N GLY A 447 -1.62 -16.91 -2.90
CA GLY A 447 -0.93 -16.73 -1.62
C GLY A 447 -0.76 -18.04 -0.85
N LYS A 448 -1.78 -18.90 -0.86
CA LYS A 448 -1.75 -20.24 -0.25
C LYS A 448 -0.65 -21.14 -0.83
N LYS A 449 -0.31 -20.98 -2.12
CA LYS A 449 0.77 -21.76 -2.75
C LYS A 449 2.17 -21.31 -2.33
N GLU A 450 2.30 -20.05 -1.91
CA GLU A 450 3.55 -19.41 -1.50
C GLU A 450 3.69 -19.31 0.04
N GLN A 451 3.04 -20.21 0.78
CA GLN A 451 3.10 -20.21 2.24
C GLN A 451 4.49 -20.58 2.78
N PRO A 452 4.90 -20.03 3.94
CA PRO A 452 6.18 -20.32 4.57
C PRO A 452 6.12 -21.69 5.26
N LYS A 453 6.58 -22.73 4.55
CA LYS A 453 6.43 -24.12 4.97
C LYS A 453 7.30 -24.45 6.18
N HIS A 454 8.49 -23.85 6.29
CA HIS A 454 9.41 -24.10 7.39
C HIS A 454 8.92 -23.41 8.66
N LEU A 455 8.49 -22.15 8.57
CA LEU A 455 7.92 -21.41 9.69
C LEU A 455 6.66 -22.11 10.25
N ILE A 456 5.73 -22.53 9.40
CA ILE A 456 4.51 -23.23 9.84
C ILE A 456 4.89 -24.50 10.60
N ARG A 457 5.75 -25.34 10.02
CA ARG A 457 6.22 -26.58 10.66
C ARG A 457 6.92 -26.30 11.99
N PHE A 458 7.72 -25.23 12.07
CA PHE A 458 8.41 -24.84 13.29
C PHE A 458 7.42 -24.43 14.40
N LEU A 459 6.44 -23.59 14.08
CA LEU A 459 5.42 -23.14 15.04
C LEU A 459 4.52 -24.29 15.52
N GLU A 460 4.19 -25.25 14.64
CA GLU A 460 3.45 -26.46 15.00
C GLU A 460 4.24 -27.38 15.94
N LYS A 461 5.54 -27.56 15.69
CA LYS A 461 6.42 -28.42 16.48
C LYS A 461 6.74 -27.84 17.85
N VAL A 462 7.12 -26.56 17.89
CA VAL A 462 7.70 -25.93 19.07
C VAL A 462 6.64 -25.39 20.03
N LYS A 463 5.36 -25.28 19.59
CA LYS A 463 4.18 -24.79 20.34
C LYS A 463 4.51 -23.62 21.29
N SER A 464 4.23 -22.40 20.85
CA SER A 464 4.43 -21.21 21.70
C SER A 464 3.83 -21.37 23.10
N SER A 465 4.56 -20.87 24.10
CA SER A 465 4.16 -20.96 25.49
C SER A 465 2.88 -20.14 25.74
N PRO A 466 2.04 -20.51 26.72
CA PRO A 466 0.86 -19.72 27.05
C PRO A 466 1.24 -18.27 27.39
N GLY A 467 0.68 -17.32 26.66
CA GLY A 467 0.95 -15.89 26.84
C GLY A 467 2.29 -15.42 26.25
N PHE A 468 2.95 -16.21 25.39
CA PHE A 468 4.23 -15.86 24.74
C PHE A 468 5.32 -15.46 25.74
N ARG A 469 5.52 -16.28 26.77
CA ARG A 469 6.41 -16.01 27.90
C ARG A 469 7.85 -15.67 27.46
N GLY A 470 8.32 -16.24 26.36
CA GLY A 470 9.64 -15.94 25.78
C GLY A 470 9.89 -14.46 25.47
N VAL A 471 8.83 -13.65 25.24
CA VAL A 471 8.94 -12.19 25.07
C VAL A 471 9.41 -11.48 26.34
N HIS A 472 9.15 -12.06 27.51
CA HIS A 472 9.57 -11.51 28.80
C HIS A 472 10.89 -12.12 29.29
N GLU A 473 11.22 -13.34 28.86
CA GLU A 473 12.39 -14.09 29.34
C GLU A 473 13.70 -13.72 28.63
N PHE A 474 13.67 -13.16 27.42
CA PHE A 474 14.90 -12.96 26.64
C PHE A 474 15.80 -11.84 27.18
N ASP A 475 15.24 -10.84 27.86
CA ASP A 475 15.97 -9.70 28.41
C ASP A 475 15.38 -9.27 29.76
N HIS A 476 16.23 -8.85 30.70
CA HIS A 476 15.82 -8.47 32.05
C HIS A 476 16.30 -7.07 32.44
N ALA A 477 15.39 -6.25 32.98
CA ALA A 477 15.65 -4.83 33.29
C ALA A 477 16.74 -4.59 34.36
N LYS A 478 17.10 -5.61 35.15
CA LYS A 478 18.19 -5.49 36.13
C LYS A 478 19.59 -5.64 35.51
N ILE A 479 19.68 -5.99 34.23
CA ILE A 479 20.95 -6.17 33.55
C ILE A 479 21.37 -4.83 32.95
N PRO A 480 22.52 -4.26 33.37
CA PRO A 480 22.96 -2.98 32.88
C PRO A 480 23.28 -3.06 31.38
N SER A 481 22.94 -1.99 30.64
CA SER A 481 23.42 -1.77 29.27
C SER A 481 24.95 -1.58 29.28
N LEU A 482 25.61 -1.83 28.14
CA LEU A 482 27.06 -1.60 27.99
C LEU A 482 27.44 -0.10 27.95
N ASP A 483 26.45 0.79 27.87
CA ASP A 483 26.59 2.24 28.05
C ASP A 483 25.56 2.78 29.07
N THR A 484 25.63 4.07 29.40
CA THR A 484 24.76 4.70 30.40
C THR A 484 23.27 4.71 30.03
N GLU A 485 22.94 4.62 28.74
CA GLU A 485 21.57 4.61 28.23
C GLU A 485 21.22 3.27 27.55
N GLU A 486 19.94 2.91 27.54
CA GLU A 486 19.42 1.66 26.95
C GLU A 486 18.68 1.94 25.63
N PRO A 487 19.06 1.28 24.52
CA PRO A 487 18.31 1.36 23.27
C PRO A 487 16.96 0.62 23.39
N PRO A 488 15.90 1.07 22.69
CA PRO A 488 14.64 0.35 22.65
C PRO A 488 14.81 -1.01 21.97
N ASN A 489 13.94 -1.97 22.27
CA ASN A 489 13.99 -3.28 21.63
C ASN A 489 13.15 -3.30 20.35
N CYS A 490 13.63 -4.04 19.34
CA CYS A 490 12.84 -4.45 18.18
C CYS A 490 12.52 -5.95 18.28
N TRP A 491 11.62 -6.45 17.44
CA TRP A 491 11.29 -7.88 17.34
C TRP A 491 12.39 -8.68 16.64
N ALA A 492 12.99 -8.13 15.59
CA ALA A 492 13.96 -8.86 14.75
C ALA A 492 15.29 -9.16 15.48
N LEU A 493 15.85 -8.18 16.21
CA LEU A 493 17.18 -8.31 16.81
C LEU A 493 17.26 -9.42 17.89
N PRO A 494 16.31 -9.55 18.83
CA PRO A 494 16.27 -10.67 19.77
C PRO A 494 16.18 -12.03 19.09
N ILE A 495 15.37 -12.16 18.02
CA ILE A 495 15.24 -13.41 17.25
C ILE A 495 16.59 -13.81 16.65
N VAL A 496 17.29 -12.87 16.01
CA VAL A 496 18.61 -13.10 15.40
C VAL A 496 19.65 -13.46 16.48
N THR A 497 19.64 -12.76 17.60
CA THR A 497 20.55 -13.02 18.73
C THR A 497 20.33 -14.40 19.35
N LEU A 498 19.08 -14.77 19.66
CA LEU A 498 18.75 -16.10 20.19
C LEU A 498 19.11 -17.21 19.21
N THR A 499 18.90 -16.98 17.91
CA THR A 499 19.29 -17.94 16.87
C THR A 499 20.81 -18.11 16.79
N SER A 500 21.56 -17.01 16.91
CA SER A 500 23.03 -17.04 16.96
C SER A 500 23.55 -17.85 18.15
N ILE A 501 22.94 -17.67 19.32
CA ILE A 501 23.25 -18.47 20.53
C ILE A 501 22.92 -19.95 20.28
N ALA A 502 21.76 -20.25 19.68
CA ALA A 502 21.35 -21.63 19.39
C ALA A 502 22.32 -22.35 18.42
N ILE A 503 22.88 -21.62 17.44
CA ILE A 503 23.90 -22.13 16.51
C ILE A 503 25.23 -22.41 17.23
N ALA A 504 25.54 -21.63 18.26
CA ALA A 504 26.79 -21.73 19.02
C ALA A 504 26.75 -22.79 20.14
N LEU A 505 25.64 -23.52 20.34
CA LEU A 505 25.58 -24.59 21.33
C LEU A 505 26.33 -25.85 20.88
N PRO A 506 27.09 -26.53 21.78
CA PRO A 506 27.76 -27.79 21.46
C PRO A 506 26.75 -28.93 21.30
N ASP A 507 27.13 -29.99 20.59
CA ASP A 507 26.38 -31.26 20.49
C ASP A 507 24.94 -31.17 19.94
N ILE A 508 24.65 -30.13 19.15
CA ILE A 508 23.40 -30.00 18.41
C ILE A 508 23.56 -30.54 16.99
N ASP A 509 22.60 -31.37 16.55
CA ASP A 509 22.53 -31.86 15.18
C ASP A 509 22.46 -30.69 14.19
N PHE A 510 23.36 -30.70 13.22
CA PHE A 510 23.42 -29.69 12.17
C PHE A 510 22.14 -29.60 11.35
N HIS A 511 21.40 -30.70 11.21
CA HIS A 511 20.09 -30.70 10.56
C HIS A 511 19.08 -29.81 11.32
N LEU A 512 19.05 -29.89 12.66
CA LEU A 512 18.17 -29.06 13.49
C LEU A 512 18.52 -27.57 13.39
N ILE A 513 19.82 -27.25 13.35
CA ILE A 513 20.31 -25.88 13.15
C ILE A 513 19.84 -25.35 11.78
N LYS A 514 19.99 -26.14 10.71
CA LYS A 514 19.53 -25.76 9.36
C LYS A 514 18.00 -25.58 9.30
N GLU A 515 17.23 -26.44 9.98
CA GLU A 515 15.78 -26.31 10.05
C GLU A 515 15.37 -25.03 10.80
N LEU A 516 16.05 -24.71 11.90
CA LEU A 516 15.83 -23.46 12.65
C LEU A 516 16.14 -22.23 11.78
N ILE A 517 17.31 -22.18 11.13
CA ILE A 517 17.71 -21.04 10.29
C ILE A 517 16.70 -20.80 9.17
N ARG A 518 16.26 -21.84 8.45
CA ARG A 518 15.24 -21.70 7.40
C ARG A 518 13.90 -21.17 7.93
N SER A 519 13.52 -21.62 9.12
CA SER A 519 12.27 -21.20 9.77
C SER A 519 12.35 -19.73 10.22
N VAL A 520 13.49 -19.33 10.79
CA VAL A 520 13.76 -17.95 11.20
C VAL A 520 13.88 -17.03 10.00
N TYR A 521 14.51 -17.45 8.90
CA TYR A 521 14.57 -16.71 7.64
C TYR A 521 13.15 -16.37 7.13
N GLU A 522 12.28 -17.38 7.03
CA GLU A 522 10.88 -17.18 6.64
C GLU A 522 10.14 -16.28 7.63
N GLY A 523 10.33 -16.47 8.95
CA GLY A 523 9.72 -15.64 9.99
C GLY A 523 10.15 -14.17 9.95
N LEU A 524 11.44 -13.90 9.76
CA LEU A 524 12.00 -12.55 9.71
C LEU A 524 11.43 -11.72 8.56
N MET A 525 11.06 -12.34 7.44
CA MET A 525 10.36 -11.63 6.35
C MET A 525 9.04 -11.00 6.81
N TYR A 526 8.28 -11.69 7.65
CA TYR A 526 7.02 -11.18 8.20
C TYR A 526 7.24 -10.26 9.39
N VAL A 527 8.22 -10.54 10.26
CA VAL A 527 8.60 -9.65 11.37
C VAL A 527 9.01 -8.28 10.85
N LYS A 528 9.86 -8.25 9.82
CA LYS A 528 10.25 -7.00 9.15
C LYS A 528 9.03 -6.24 8.62
N LEU A 529 8.10 -6.95 7.98
CA LEU A 529 6.87 -6.35 7.48
C LEU A 529 6.03 -5.72 8.59
N VAL A 530 5.91 -6.39 9.74
CA VAL A 530 5.20 -5.87 10.91
C VAL A 530 5.88 -4.62 11.45
N GLU A 531 7.20 -4.68 11.65
CA GLU A 531 7.96 -3.55 12.18
C GLU A 531 7.93 -2.33 11.25
N GLU A 532 8.07 -2.51 9.94
CA GLU A 532 8.00 -1.43 8.95
C GLU A 532 6.67 -0.69 8.97
N ASN A 533 5.56 -1.41 9.18
CA ASN A 533 4.23 -0.83 9.16
C ASN A 533 3.81 -0.23 10.51
N LEU A 534 4.37 -0.70 11.64
CA LEU A 534 4.00 -0.25 12.98
C LEU A 534 4.96 0.80 13.58
N ASP A 535 6.18 0.94 13.05
CA ASP A 535 7.16 1.95 13.51
C ASP A 535 6.89 3.34 12.92
N SER A 536 5.83 4.01 13.38
CA SER A 536 5.42 5.33 12.90
C SER A 536 6.42 6.46 13.17
N ARG A 537 7.22 6.34 14.24
CA ARG A 537 8.21 7.34 14.65
C ARG A 537 9.58 7.15 13.99
N LYS A 538 9.78 6.00 13.32
CA LYS A 538 11.06 5.59 12.72
C LYS A 538 12.19 5.45 13.73
N ASP A 539 11.84 5.18 15.00
CA ASP A 539 12.80 5.06 16.10
C ASP A 539 13.55 3.72 16.04
N LEU A 540 13.07 2.72 15.29
CA LEU A 540 13.67 1.39 15.25
C LEU A 540 14.54 1.14 14.01
N VAL A 541 14.75 2.16 13.16
CA VAL A 541 15.44 2.00 11.87
C VAL A 541 16.85 1.42 12.02
N TYR A 542 17.69 1.95 12.92
CA TYR A 542 19.05 1.46 13.10
C TYR A 542 19.11 0.08 13.77
N ILE A 543 18.20 -0.19 14.70
CA ILE A 543 18.11 -1.48 15.38
C ILE A 543 17.69 -2.59 14.40
N ARG A 544 16.75 -2.29 13.48
CA ARG A 544 16.41 -3.21 12.38
C ARG A 544 17.59 -3.46 11.45
N LYS A 545 18.32 -2.40 11.06
CA LYS A 545 19.54 -2.54 10.25
C LYS A 545 20.59 -3.40 10.97
N ALA A 546 20.70 -3.29 12.30
CA ALA A 546 21.58 -4.15 13.09
C ALA A 546 21.13 -5.62 13.00
N ALA A 547 19.83 -5.90 13.13
CA ALA A 547 19.30 -7.25 12.97
C ALA A 547 19.55 -7.81 11.56
N GLU A 548 19.33 -7.02 10.51
CA GLU A 548 19.57 -7.41 9.12
C GLU A 548 21.05 -7.70 8.85
N LEU A 549 21.95 -6.83 9.32
CA LEU A 549 23.40 -6.99 9.16
C LEU A 549 23.88 -8.29 9.82
N VAL A 550 23.48 -8.49 11.07
CA VAL A 550 23.87 -9.71 11.82
C VAL A 550 23.25 -10.94 11.18
N TRP A 551 21.99 -10.88 10.75
CA TRP A 551 21.31 -12.03 10.16
C TRP A 551 22.00 -12.54 8.89
N VAL A 552 22.49 -11.64 8.03
CA VAL A 552 23.22 -12.02 6.81
C VAL A 552 24.48 -12.82 7.13
N GLU A 553 25.25 -12.40 8.14
CA GLU A 553 26.45 -13.13 8.58
C GLU A 553 26.10 -14.49 9.23
N VAL A 554 25.02 -14.54 9.99
CA VAL A 554 24.57 -15.75 10.68
C VAL A 554 24.04 -16.79 9.69
N ASP A 555 23.19 -16.39 8.75
CA ASP A 555 22.55 -17.27 7.76
C ASP A 555 23.55 -17.82 6.75
N LEU A 556 24.44 -16.97 6.21
CA LEU A 556 25.37 -17.36 5.15
C LEU A 556 26.68 -17.97 5.66
N CYS A 557 27.21 -17.44 6.77
CA CYS A 557 28.57 -17.74 7.23
C CYS A 557 28.62 -18.39 8.61
N TYR A 558 27.49 -18.54 9.32
CA TYR A 558 27.46 -18.95 10.73
C TYR A 558 28.34 -18.06 11.63
N LYS A 559 28.41 -16.76 11.31
CA LYS A 559 29.20 -15.78 12.03
C LYS A 559 28.33 -14.71 12.69
N TRP A 560 28.81 -14.13 13.77
CA TRP A 560 28.22 -12.99 14.44
C TRP A 560 29.29 -11.93 14.69
N LEU A 561 29.27 -10.80 13.96
CA LEU A 561 30.29 -9.75 14.06
C LEU A 561 31.72 -10.31 13.98
N ASP A 562 31.96 -11.06 12.91
CA ASP A 562 33.18 -11.83 12.60
C ASP A 562 33.52 -12.99 13.57
N ILE A 563 32.69 -13.25 14.60
CA ILE A 563 32.89 -14.38 15.51
C ILE A 563 32.25 -15.62 14.90
N ASP A 564 33.06 -16.64 14.65
CA ASP A 564 32.57 -17.94 14.18
C ASP A 564 31.80 -18.66 15.30
N LEU A 565 30.49 -18.80 15.12
CA LEU A 565 29.60 -19.42 16.11
C LEU A 565 29.86 -20.92 16.25
N ARG A 566 30.30 -21.59 15.17
CA ARG A 566 30.61 -23.01 15.18
C ARG A 566 31.92 -23.30 15.88
N LYS A 567 32.89 -22.41 15.72
CA LYS A 567 34.12 -22.44 16.52
C LYS A 567 33.82 -22.20 18.00
N ALA A 568 32.96 -21.22 18.31
CA ALA A 568 32.51 -20.97 19.69
C ALA A 568 31.83 -22.20 20.31
N ALA A 569 31.07 -22.98 19.52
CA ALA A 569 30.48 -24.24 19.97
C ALA A 569 31.52 -25.31 20.33
N THR A 570 32.64 -25.38 19.60
CA THR A 570 33.73 -26.32 19.93
C THR A 570 34.57 -25.88 21.14
N GLU A 571 34.66 -24.58 21.38
CA GLU A 571 35.36 -24.00 22.54
C GLU A 571 34.53 -24.11 23.83
N GLY A 572 33.21 -23.89 23.73
CA GLY A 572 32.29 -23.97 24.84
C GLY A 572 31.92 -25.42 25.16
N GLN A 573 32.55 -26.01 26.18
CA GLN A 573 32.31 -27.39 26.60
C GLN A 573 30.86 -27.65 27.07
N ASN A 574 30.13 -26.62 27.49
CA ASN A 574 28.73 -26.70 27.90
C ASN A 574 27.97 -25.39 27.58
N PRO A 575 26.63 -25.38 27.61
CA PRO A 575 25.83 -24.19 27.28
C PRO A 575 26.16 -22.95 28.11
N LYS A 576 26.54 -23.12 29.39
CA LYS A 576 26.93 -22.01 30.26
C LYS A 576 28.20 -21.33 29.77
N GLY A 577 29.23 -22.12 29.44
CA GLY A 577 30.50 -21.63 28.89
C GLY A 577 30.33 -20.92 27.55
N VAL A 578 29.39 -21.39 26.70
CA VAL A 578 29.04 -20.69 25.45
C VAL A 578 28.44 -19.31 25.74
N LEU A 579 27.48 -19.22 26.66
CA LEU A 579 26.82 -17.95 27.00
C LEU A 579 27.80 -16.95 27.64
N GLU A 580 28.66 -17.41 28.55
CA GLU A 580 29.73 -16.59 29.14
C GLU A 580 30.71 -16.11 28.07
N GLY A 581 31.16 -17.01 27.19
CA GLY A 581 32.08 -16.69 26.10
C GLY A 581 31.50 -15.71 25.08
N LEU A 582 30.24 -15.88 24.67
CA LEU A 582 29.56 -14.96 23.76
C LEU A 582 29.29 -13.60 24.43
N SER A 583 28.90 -13.59 25.70
CA SER A 583 28.69 -12.35 26.47
C SER A 583 29.97 -11.53 26.57
N GLU A 584 31.10 -12.17 26.83
CA GLU A 584 32.40 -11.51 26.92
C GLU A 584 32.93 -11.04 25.56
N LYS A 585 32.80 -11.88 24.51
CA LYS A 585 33.13 -11.47 23.13
C LYS A 585 32.27 -10.27 22.69
N ALA A 586 31.00 -10.22 23.07
CA ALA A 586 30.11 -9.10 22.79
C ALA A 586 30.56 -7.79 23.48
N LYS A 587 30.94 -7.86 24.76
CA LYS A 587 31.57 -6.75 25.49
C LYS A 587 32.83 -6.22 24.80
N GLN A 588 33.73 -7.13 24.41
CA GLN A 588 34.97 -6.78 23.72
C GLN A 588 34.70 -6.05 22.40
N ARG A 589 33.79 -6.58 21.57
CA ARG A 589 33.36 -5.94 20.32
C ARG A 589 32.78 -4.56 20.55
N PHE A 590 31.91 -4.40 21.55
CA PHE A 590 31.33 -3.10 21.89
C PHE A 590 32.43 -2.05 22.19
N VAL A 591 33.41 -2.43 23.02
CA VAL A 591 34.56 -1.56 23.36
C VAL A 591 35.43 -1.27 22.14
N GLU A 592 35.69 -2.24 21.26
CA GLU A 592 36.43 -2.03 20.00
C GLU A 592 35.76 -1.01 19.10
N PHE A 593 34.45 -1.10 18.91
CA PHE A 593 33.69 -0.12 18.12
C PHE A 593 33.70 1.25 18.79
N ARG A 594 33.60 1.32 20.12
CA ARG A 594 33.65 2.58 20.87
C ARG A 594 35.00 3.27 20.76
N LYS A 595 36.09 2.52 20.72
CA LYS A 595 37.45 3.07 20.51
C LYS A 595 37.61 3.68 19.11
N LYS A 596 36.96 3.10 18.09
CA LYS A 596 37.01 3.60 16.71
C LYS A 596 36.21 4.89 16.52
N ASP A 597 35.11 5.06 17.26
CA ASP A 597 34.34 6.29 17.28
C ASP A 597 33.89 6.62 18.73
N PRO A 598 34.67 7.45 19.45
CA PRO A 598 34.39 7.79 20.84
C PRO A 598 33.09 8.56 21.04
N ASN A 599 32.59 9.24 20.00
CA ASN A 599 31.41 10.10 20.06
C ASN A 599 30.13 9.41 19.53
N ALA A 600 30.22 8.15 19.09
CA ALA A 600 29.12 7.41 18.49
C ALA A 600 27.87 7.29 19.40
N CYS A 601 28.05 7.14 20.71
CA CYS A 601 26.95 7.05 21.68
C CYS A 601 26.58 8.40 22.33
N LEU A 602 27.36 9.46 22.09
CA LEU A 602 27.21 10.78 22.72
C LEU A 602 26.43 11.79 21.87
N LYS A 603 26.31 11.54 20.56
CA LYS A 603 25.73 12.51 19.60
C LYS A 603 24.23 12.33 19.35
N ASP A 604 23.67 11.14 19.57
CA ASP A 604 22.29 10.80 19.19
C ASP A 604 21.58 9.97 20.27
N SER A 605 20.24 9.90 20.22
CA SER A 605 19.45 9.06 21.12
C SER A 605 19.87 7.57 21.02
N PRO A 606 19.67 6.76 22.07
CA PRO A 606 20.08 5.34 22.10
C PRO A 606 19.59 4.51 20.91
N SER A 607 18.46 4.88 20.33
CA SER A 607 17.89 4.29 19.11
C SER A 607 18.75 4.43 17.85
N ASN A 608 19.68 5.39 17.82
CA ASN A 608 20.51 5.74 16.68
C ASN A 608 21.98 5.29 16.83
N TRP A 609 22.29 4.49 17.84
CA TRP A 609 23.63 3.92 17.99
C TRP A 609 24.06 3.16 16.73
N PRO A 610 25.38 3.07 16.45
CA PRO A 610 25.88 2.27 15.36
C PRO A 610 25.37 0.82 15.42
N THR A 611 25.05 0.26 14.26
CA THR A 611 24.44 -1.08 14.14
C THR A 611 25.21 -2.18 14.87
N ASN A 612 26.55 -2.15 14.78
CA ASN A 612 27.40 -3.15 15.42
C ASN A 612 27.39 -3.03 16.96
N MET A 613 27.25 -1.81 17.48
CA MET A 613 27.13 -1.57 18.92
C MET A 613 25.78 -2.05 19.45
N LEU A 614 24.69 -1.77 18.72
CA LEU A 614 23.35 -2.26 19.05
C LEU A 614 23.30 -3.78 19.11
N ALA A 615 23.88 -4.45 18.10
CA ALA A 615 23.99 -5.90 18.05
C ALA A 615 24.80 -6.46 19.23
N ALA A 616 25.96 -5.86 19.53
CA ALA A 616 26.81 -6.27 20.64
C ALA A 616 26.12 -6.11 22.00
N ASN A 617 25.44 -4.98 22.23
CA ASN A 617 24.68 -4.74 23.46
C ASN A 617 23.55 -5.75 23.63
N CYS A 618 22.81 -6.05 22.57
CA CYS A 618 21.75 -7.07 22.60
C CYS A 618 22.30 -8.46 22.94
N MET A 619 23.36 -8.92 22.26
CA MET A 619 23.99 -10.21 22.54
C MET A 619 24.45 -10.32 23.99
N TYR A 620 25.11 -9.26 24.51
CA TYR A 620 25.55 -9.21 25.88
C TYR A 620 24.39 -9.40 26.87
N ARG A 621 23.33 -8.60 26.72
CA ARG A 621 22.18 -8.61 27.63
C ARG A 621 21.38 -9.89 27.59
N VAL A 622 21.14 -10.44 26.40
CA VAL A 622 20.45 -11.72 26.24
C VAL A 622 21.25 -12.84 26.91
N CYS A 623 22.56 -12.91 26.67
CA CYS A 623 23.40 -13.92 27.31
C CYS A 623 23.39 -13.81 28.84
N GLN A 624 23.52 -12.60 29.39
CA GLN A 624 23.45 -12.37 30.84
C GLN A 624 22.08 -12.72 31.42
N THR A 625 21.00 -12.44 30.68
CA THR A 625 19.63 -12.77 31.12
C THR A 625 19.44 -14.27 31.18
N LEU A 626 19.91 -14.99 30.17
CA LEU A 626 19.87 -16.45 30.16
C LEU A 626 20.74 -17.05 31.26
N LEU A 627 21.90 -16.45 31.58
CA LEU A 627 22.74 -16.89 32.68
C LEU A 627 22.05 -16.75 34.05
N GLN A 628 21.27 -15.67 34.26
CA GLN A 628 20.58 -15.42 35.54
C GLN A 628 19.25 -16.18 35.69
N SER A 629 18.55 -16.45 34.58
CA SER A 629 17.18 -17.01 34.58
C SER A 629 17.10 -18.51 34.40
N SER A 630 18.23 -19.21 34.29
CA SER A 630 18.23 -20.64 33.95
C SER A 630 18.29 -21.53 35.18
N ASP A 631 17.35 -22.48 35.26
CA ASP A 631 17.46 -23.63 36.15
C ASP A 631 18.76 -24.40 35.85
N SER A 632 19.42 -24.92 36.88
CA SER A 632 20.69 -25.66 36.76
C SER A 632 20.64 -26.78 35.70
N LYS A 633 19.48 -27.42 35.55
CA LYS A 633 19.19 -28.47 34.55
C LYS A 633 19.33 -28.03 33.09
N ALA A 634 19.13 -26.74 32.81
CA ALA A 634 19.24 -26.23 31.46
C ALA A 634 20.72 -26.22 31.03
N PHE A 635 21.64 -25.89 31.94
CA PHE A 635 23.08 -25.89 31.66
C PHE A 635 23.72 -27.29 31.57
N GLU A 636 23.01 -28.34 31.98
CA GLU A 636 23.50 -29.72 31.92
C GLU A 636 23.42 -30.30 30.49
N ASN A 637 22.49 -29.84 29.64
CA ASN A 637 22.24 -30.43 28.33
C ASN A 637 21.96 -29.37 27.25
N SER A 638 22.82 -29.34 26.22
CA SER A 638 22.66 -28.45 25.07
C SER A 638 21.33 -28.64 24.35
N LYS A 639 20.79 -29.87 24.25
CA LYS A 639 19.49 -30.11 23.60
C LYS A 639 18.34 -29.45 24.38
N THR A 640 18.40 -29.44 25.71
CA THR A 640 17.43 -28.75 26.56
C THR A 640 17.50 -27.23 26.34
N MET A 641 18.71 -26.67 26.30
CA MET A 641 18.90 -25.25 25.98
C MET A 641 18.44 -24.88 24.58
N PHE A 642 18.75 -25.71 23.59
CA PHE A 642 18.31 -25.51 22.22
C PHE A 642 16.78 -25.51 22.12
N GLY A 643 16.12 -26.43 22.83
CA GLY A 643 14.66 -26.45 22.94
C GLY A 643 14.10 -25.17 23.55
N ARG A 644 14.68 -24.71 24.67
CA ARG A 644 14.27 -23.46 25.33
C ARG A 644 14.47 -22.22 24.44
N LEU A 645 15.63 -22.10 23.78
CA LEU A 645 15.90 -21.03 22.82
C LEU A 645 14.92 -21.08 21.64
N SER A 646 14.63 -22.27 21.12
CA SER A 646 13.64 -22.45 20.05
C SER A 646 12.25 -21.99 20.50
N THR A 647 11.84 -22.30 21.73
CA THR A 647 10.57 -21.82 22.30
C THR A 647 10.55 -20.30 22.44
N MET A 648 11.63 -19.67 22.92
CA MET A 648 11.71 -18.20 22.98
C MET A 648 11.63 -17.55 21.59
N ILE A 649 12.34 -18.11 20.60
CA ILE A 649 12.29 -17.64 19.21
C ILE A 649 10.86 -17.76 18.67
N ALA A 650 10.20 -18.90 18.90
CA ALA A 650 8.82 -19.12 18.50
C ALA A 650 7.87 -18.13 19.19
N ASP A 651 8.02 -17.88 20.49
CA ASP A 651 7.19 -16.95 21.25
C ASP A 651 7.32 -15.51 20.75
N ILE A 652 8.54 -15.01 20.56
CA ILE A 652 8.80 -13.65 20.07
C ILE A 652 8.28 -13.50 18.64
N THR A 653 8.54 -14.48 17.78
CA THR A 653 8.03 -14.49 16.39
C THR A 653 6.50 -14.50 16.38
N SER A 654 5.88 -15.42 17.12
CA SER A 654 4.43 -15.55 17.23
C SER A 654 3.76 -14.29 17.77
N ALA A 655 4.29 -13.71 18.86
CA ALA A 655 3.79 -12.46 19.43
C ALA A 655 3.85 -11.31 18.42
N CYS A 656 4.96 -11.17 17.69
CA CYS A 656 5.08 -10.20 16.60
C CYS A 656 3.99 -10.43 15.53
N LEU A 657 3.82 -11.68 15.08
CA LEU A 657 2.88 -12.05 14.02
C LEU A 657 1.40 -11.89 14.41
N THR A 658 1.06 -11.82 15.70
CA THR A 658 -0.31 -11.47 16.12
C THR A 658 -0.75 -10.10 15.59
N ASN A 659 0.21 -9.19 15.35
CA ASN A 659 -0.06 -7.87 14.77
C ASN A 659 -0.26 -7.89 13.24
N LEU A 660 -0.07 -9.03 12.57
CA LEU A 660 -0.12 -9.10 11.11
C LEU A 660 -1.52 -8.78 10.55
N ASP A 661 -2.60 -9.12 11.27
CA ASP A 661 -3.96 -8.72 10.91
C ASP A 661 -4.11 -7.19 10.80
N ARG A 662 -3.52 -6.46 11.75
CA ARG A 662 -3.50 -4.99 11.76
C ARG A 662 -2.67 -4.46 10.60
N VAL A 663 -1.53 -5.07 10.30
CA VAL A 663 -0.66 -4.68 9.19
C VAL A 663 -1.34 -4.91 7.84
N ILE A 664 -2.04 -6.03 7.66
CA ILE A 664 -2.86 -6.32 6.46
C ILE A 664 -3.91 -5.23 6.27
N SER A 665 -4.60 -4.83 7.34
CA SER A 665 -5.57 -3.74 7.31
C SER A 665 -4.88 -2.39 6.95
N MET A 666 -3.76 -2.04 7.61
CA MET A 666 -3.00 -0.81 7.34
C MET A 666 -2.51 -0.66 5.90
N GLN A 667 -2.08 -1.76 5.27
CA GLN A 667 -1.69 -1.77 3.85
C GLN A 667 -2.83 -1.43 2.89
N CYS A 668 -4.08 -1.58 3.32
CA CYS A 668 -5.25 -1.18 2.56
C CYS A 668 -5.63 0.29 2.74
N HIS A 669 -5.07 0.95 3.77
CA HIS A 669 -5.45 2.29 4.22
C HIS A 669 -4.55 3.40 3.69
N HIS A 670 -3.28 3.10 3.43
CA HIS A 670 -2.30 4.06 2.89
C HIS A 670 -2.14 3.93 1.38
N GLY A 671 -2.19 5.07 0.70
CA GLY A 671 -1.89 5.16 -0.73
C GLY A 671 -2.75 6.18 -1.45
N THR A 672 -2.20 6.75 -2.52
CA THR A 672 -2.96 7.53 -3.49
C THR A 672 -3.99 6.63 -4.19
N ILE A 673 -4.97 7.24 -4.87
CA ILE A 673 -6.02 6.49 -5.59
C ILE A 673 -5.41 5.53 -6.65
N GLU A 674 -4.22 5.84 -7.14
CA GLU A 674 -3.40 5.03 -8.05
C GLU A 674 -2.81 3.78 -7.38
N GLU A 675 -2.31 3.91 -6.15
CA GLU A 675 -1.60 2.84 -5.42
C GLU A 675 -2.53 1.92 -4.64
N ARG A 676 -3.70 2.43 -4.25
CA ARG A 676 -4.64 1.73 -3.36
C ARG A 676 -5.04 0.33 -3.84
N ALA A 677 -5.28 0.17 -5.14
CA ALA A 677 -5.58 -1.16 -5.70
C ALA A 677 -4.38 -2.11 -5.60
N ALA A 678 -3.14 -1.62 -5.73
CA ALA A 678 -1.93 -2.43 -5.53
C ALA A 678 -1.68 -2.76 -4.05
N GLY A 679 -1.98 -1.83 -3.14
CA GLY A 679 -1.93 -2.05 -1.69
C GLY A 679 -2.89 -3.15 -1.24
N VAL A 680 -4.17 -3.04 -1.60
CA VAL A 680 -5.18 -4.07 -1.27
C VAL A 680 -4.85 -5.41 -1.92
N ARG A 681 -4.32 -5.41 -3.15
CA ARG A 681 -3.77 -6.62 -3.79
C ARG A 681 -2.73 -7.31 -2.92
N SER A 682 -1.74 -6.54 -2.47
CA SER A 682 -0.65 -7.04 -1.64
C SER A 682 -1.18 -7.62 -0.34
N ALA A 683 -2.12 -6.93 0.30
CA ALA A 683 -2.79 -7.37 1.53
C ALA A 683 -3.55 -8.70 1.34
N ILE A 684 -4.28 -8.88 0.23
CA ILE A 684 -4.96 -10.14 -0.10
C ILE A 684 -3.97 -11.30 -0.27
N LEU A 685 -2.87 -11.07 -0.99
CA LEU A 685 -1.82 -12.08 -1.18
C LEU A 685 -1.16 -12.43 0.15
N LEU A 686 -0.87 -11.43 0.97
CA LEU A 686 -0.30 -11.59 2.31
C LEU A 686 -1.23 -12.39 3.22
N LEU A 687 -2.53 -12.12 3.19
CA LEU A 687 -3.52 -12.91 3.93
C LEU A 687 -3.47 -14.39 3.52
N GLY A 688 -3.44 -14.68 2.21
CA GLY A 688 -3.33 -16.07 1.72
C GLY A 688 -2.03 -16.77 2.15
N LYS A 689 -0.91 -16.04 2.19
CA LYS A 689 0.38 -16.55 2.70
C LYS A 689 0.38 -16.78 4.21
N ALA A 690 -0.36 -15.96 4.95
CA ALA A 690 -0.37 -15.97 6.41
C ALA A 690 -1.47 -16.83 7.03
N GLU A 691 -2.49 -17.22 6.26
CA GLU A 691 -3.71 -17.88 6.74
C GLU A 691 -3.43 -19.08 7.65
N SER A 692 -2.48 -19.94 7.28
CA SER A 692 -2.18 -21.17 8.02
C SER A 692 -1.56 -20.88 9.38
N PHE A 693 -0.54 -20.02 9.48
CA PHE A 693 0.05 -19.71 10.79
C PHE A 693 -0.81 -18.75 11.60
N LEU A 694 -1.60 -17.86 10.99
CA LEU A 694 -2.58 -17.05 11.72
C LEU A 694 -3.65 -17.91 12.39
N HIS A 695 -4.05 -19.02 11.75
CA HIS A 695 -4.94 -20.00 12.38
C HIS A 695 -4.31 -20.65 13.62
N ILE A 696 -3.02 -21.00 13.55
CA ILE A 696 -2.26 -21.52 14.70
C ILE A 696 -2.21 -20.49 15.83
N LEU A 697 -1.85 -19.24 15.52
CA LEU A 697 -1.68 -18.17 16.51
C LEU A 697 -2.99 -17.79 17.23
N ARG A 698 -4.13 -17.81 16.53
CA ARG A 698 -5.44 -17.46 17.09
C ARG A 698 -5.98 -18.47 18.11
N SER A 699 -5.40 -19.67 18.18
CA SER A 699 -5.74 -20.66 19.21
C SER A 699 -5.17 -20.33 20.60
N GLN A 700 -4.33 -19.30 20.70
CA GLN A 700 -3.64 -18.92 21.94
C GLN A 700 -4.24 -17.66 22.58
N THR A 701 -4.27 -17.61 23.90
CA THR A 701 -4.80 -16.48 24.69
C THR A 701 -3.84 -15.29 24.66
N LEU A 702 -4.32 -14.11 24.26
CA LEU A 702 -3.54 -12.86 24.28
C LEU A 702 -3.49 -12.23 25.69
N PRO A 703 -2.40 -11.51 26.05
CA PRO A 703 -2.24 -10.91 27.38
C PRO A 703 -3.11 -9.67 27.66
N SER A 704 -3.56 -8.96 26.62
CA SER A 704 -4.24 -7.65 26.78
C SER A 704 -5.52 -7.54 25.95
N SER A 705 -6.46 -6.74 26.47
CA SER A 705 -7.72 -6.35 25.81
C SER A 705 -7.57 -5.15 24.86
N ALA A 706 -6.38 -4.50 24.80
CA ALA A 706 -6.08 -3.34 23.98
C ALA A 706 -5.03 -3.67 22.89
N PRO A 707 -5.44 -4.06 21.67
CA PRO A 707 -4.54 -4.45 20.58
C PRO A 707 -3.65 -3.31 20.06
N ASP A 708 -4.00 -2.05 20.34
CA ASP A 708 -3.29 -0.89 19.79
C ASP A 708 -1.90 -0.68 20.42
N GLN A 709 -1.70 -1.12 21.66
CA GLN A 709 -0.46 -0.95 22.42
C GLN A 709 0.55 -2.10 22.21
N LEU A 710 0.12 -3.23 21.63
CA LEU A 710 0.93 -4.44 21.42
C LEU A 710 1.80 -4.42 20.15
N GLY A 711 1.97 -3.26 19.50
CA GLY A 711 2.78 -3.14 18.28
C GLY A 711 4.30 -3.21 18.52
N LYS A 712 4.77 -2.77 19.68
CA LYS A 712 6.20 -2.78 20.06
C LYS A 712 6.47 -3.83 21.14
N ILE A 713 7.59 -4.53 21.03
CA ILE A 713 8.00 -5.56 21.98
C ILE A 713 8.14 -5.01 23.41
N ASP A 714 8.59 -3.78 23.59
CA ASP A 714 8.73 -3.16 24.92
C ASP A 714 7.38 -2.96 25.62
N HIS A 715 6.30 -2.67 24.87
CA HIS A 715 4.96 -2.58 25.43
C HIS A 715 4.41 -3.95 25.86
N TRP A 716 4.75 -5.02 25.13
CA TRP A 716 4.46 -6.37 25.61
C TRP A 716 5.12 -6.62 26.96
N ARG A 717 6.39 -6.20 27.10
CA ARG A 717 7.16 -6.37 28.33
C ARG A 717 6.66 -5.52 29.51
N SER A 718 6.00 -4.38 29.25
CA SER A 718 5.48 -3.48 30.30
C SER A 718 4.12 -3.90 30.85
N HIS A 719 3.22 -4.43 30.01
CA HIS A 719 1.83 -4.75 30.41
C HIS A 719 1.70 -5.90 31.40
N SER A 720 2.70 -6.77 31.51
CA SER A 720 2.71 -7.82 32.55
C SER A 720 3.19 -7.32 33.91
N LYS A 721 3.62 -6.06 34.02
CA LYS A 721 4.09 -5.44 35.26
C LYS A 721 3.01 -4.62 35.96
N GLU A 722 1.94 -4.23 35.27
CA GLU A 722 0.78 -3.52 35.84
C GLU A 722 -0.24 -4.50 36.44
N GLU A 723 0.15 -5.22 37.49
CA GLU A 723 -0.78 -5.74 38.50
C GLU A 723 -0.67 -4.94 39.82
N ASP A 724 -0.19 -3.69 39.76
CA ASP A 724 -0.30 -2.75 40.88
C ASP A 724 -1.75 -2.20 40.97
N PRO A 725 -2.32 -2.03 42.18
CA PRO A 725 -3.69 -1.52 42.35
C PRO A 725 -3.90 -0.20 41.60
N PRO A 726 -5.10 0.06 41.04
CA PRO A 726 -5.41 1.36 40.47
C PRO A 726 -5.28 2.43 41.57
N ASN A 727 -4.30 3.34 41.40
CA ASN A 727 -4.11 4.47 42.32
C ASN A 727 -5.32 5.40 42.27
N CYS A 728 -6.13 5.41 43.34
CA CYS A 728 -7.16 6.41 43.55
C CYS A 728 -6.52 7.71 44.04
N TRP A 729 -6.70 8.80 43.29
CA TRP A 729 -6.09 10.09 43.61
C TRP A 729 -6.66 10.66 44.90
N ALA A 730 -7.93 10.41 45.20
CA ALA A 730 -8.55 10.81 46.45
C ALA A 730 -7.87 10.16 47.67
N LEU A 731 -7.55 8.87 47.61
CA LEU A 731 -6.87 8.17 48.70
C LEU A 731 -5.46 8.71 48.92
N SER A 732 -4.69 8.90 47.84
CA SER A 732 -3.33 9.47 47.94
C SER A 732 -3.31 10.88 48.53
N VAL A 733 -4.27 11.74 48.12
CA VAL A 733 -4.41 13.09 48.68
C VAL A 733 -4.73 13.01 50.16
N VAL A 734 -5.74 12.23 50.56
CA VAL A 734 -6.15 12.05 51.97
C VAL A 734 -4.99 11.56 52.84
N THR A 735 -4.22 10.57 52.38
CA THR A 735 -3.07 10.05 53.14
C THR A 735 -1.98 11.09 53.30
N LEU A 736 -1.65 11.84 52.24
CA LEU A 736 -0.64 12.91 52.30
C LEU A 736 -1.06 14.05 53.22
N THR A 737 -2.33 14.46 53.20
CA THR A 737 -2.81 15.50 54.13
C THR A 737 -2.80 15.01 55.57
N SER A 738 -3.16 13.76 55.82
CA SER A 738 -3.14 13.15 57.16
C SER A 738 -1.72 13.15 57.74
N VAL A 739 -0.72 12.83 56.91
CA VAL A 739 0.70 12.91 57.27
C VAL A 739 1.13 14.36 57.50
N ALA A 740 0.69 15.30 56.66
CA ALA A 740 1.02 16.71 56.81
C ALA A 740 0.46 17.31 58.11
N ILE A 741 -0.75 16.90 58.54
CA ILE A 741 -1.38 17.34 59.79
C ILE A 741 -0.64 16.78 61.02
N ALA A 742 -0.01 15.62 60.90
CA ALA A 742 0.74 14.99 61.99
C ALA A 742 2.12 15.61 62.24
N LEU A 743 2.63 16.48 61.35
CA LEU A 743 3.97 17.06 61.49
C LEU A 743 4.05 18.08 62.65
N PRO A 744 5.12 18.06 63.47
CA PRO A 744 5.28 18.98 64.59
C PRO A 744 5.51 20.44 64.13
N ASN A 745 5.13 21.41 64.97
CA ASN A 745 5.29 22.87 64.78
C ASN A 745 4.45 23.55 63.68
N ILE A 746 3.37 22.94 63.19
CA ILE A 746 2.45 23.60 62.27
C ILE A 746 1.40 24.40 63.05
N ASN A 747 1.22 25.68 62.72
CA ASN A 747 0.22 26.55 63.35
C ASN A 747 -1.21 26.06 63.03
N PHE A 748 -2.10 26.07 64.03
CA PHE A 748 -3.50 25.64 63.92
C PHE A 748 -4.26 26.34 62.80
N HIS A 749 -3.93 27.61 62.51
CA HIS A 749 -4.54 28.35 61.40
C HIS A 749 -4.16 27.76 60.03
N SER A 750 -2.91 27.32 59.86
CA SER A 750 -2.42 26.70 58.62
C SER A 750 -3.03 25.31 58.39
N ILE A 751 -3.24 24.53 59.46
CA ILE A 751 -3.92 23.23 59.38
C ILE A 751 -5.35 23.41 58.87
N LYS A 752 -6.08 24.39 59.41
CA LYS A 752 -7.47 24.66 59.02
C LYS A 752 -7.60 25.11 57.55
N GLU A 753 -6.63 25.89 57.07
CA GLU A 753 -6.56 26.29 55.65
C GLU A 753 -6.24 25.12 54.72
N VAL A 754 -5.29 24.25 55.09
CA VAL A 754 -4.97 23.04 54.32
C VAL A 754 -6.18 22.10 54.23
N ILE A 755 -6.88 21.85 55.34
CA ILE A 755 -8.09 21.03 55.37
C ILE A 755 -9.18 21.63 54.45
N ARG A 756 -9.37 22.96 54.50
CA ARG A 756 -10.33 23.66 53.62
C ARG A 756 -9.97 23.50 52.14
N CYS A 757 -8.70 23.70 51.77
CA CYS A 757 -8.23 23.53 50.39
C CYS A 757 -8.35 22.08 49.91
N VAL A 758 -8.07 21.09 50.76
CA VAL A 758 -8.22 19.68 50.40
C VAL A 758 -9.70 19.29 50.27
N ASN A 759 -10.59 19.83 51.11
CA ASN A 759 -12.04 19.63 50.98
C ASN A 759 -12.58 20.17 49.65
N GLU A 760 -12.14 21.36 49.23
CA GLU A 760 -12.50 21.91 47.92
C GLU A 760 -11.89 21.08 46.77
N GLY A 761 -10.63 20.67 46.88
CA GLY A 761 -9.93 19.87 45.86
C GLY A 761 -10.50 18.46 45.68
N LEU A 762 -10.87 17.78 46.76
CA LEU A 762 -11.47 16.44 46.73
C LEU A 762 -12.81 16.41 45.99
N MET A 763 -13.60 17.50 46.06
CA MET A 763 -14.85 17.62 45.30
C MET A 763 -14.59 17.60 43.78
N TYR A 764 -13.55 18.29 43.30
CA TYR A 764 -13.19 18.27 41.87
C TYR A 764 -12.57 16.95 41.43
N ILE A 765 -11.70 16.35 42.26
CA ILE A 765 -11.08 15.04 42.00
C ILE A 765 -12.15 13.97 41.88
N LYS A 766 -13.15 13.98 42.76
CA LYS A 766 -14.28 13.03 42.75
C LYS A 766 -15.08 13.12 41.45
N VAL A 767 -15.40 14.33 40.99
CA VAL A 767 -16.11 14.57 39.73
C VAL A 767 -15.26 14.12 38.52
N ALA A 768 -13.95 14.34 38.54
CA ALA A 768 -13.06 13.89 37.48
C ALA A 768 -12.97 12.35 37.42
N GLU A 769 -12.80 11.69 38.57
CA GLU A 769 -12.76 10.23 38.67
C GLU A 769 -14.11 9.58 38.29
N ASP A 770 -15.25 10.18 38.65
CA ASP A 770 -16.59 9.71 38.27
C ASP A 770 -16.83 9.70 36.76
N ASN A 771 -16.21 10.62 36.03
CA ASN A 771 -16.31 10.67 34.58
C ASN A 771 -15.32 9.71 33.87
N LEU A 772 -14.30 9.22 34.58
CA LEU A 772 -13.23 8.36 34.04
C LEU A 772 -13.42 6.87 34.41
N ASP A 773 -14.10 6.54 35.51
CA ASP A 773 -14.32 5.16 35.97
C ASP A 773 -15.58 4.52 35.33
N ALA A 774 -15.46 4.09 34.08
CA ALA A 774 -16.55 3.43 33.35
C ALA A 774 -16.92 2.02 33.88
N ARG A 775 -16.12 1.41 34.78
CA ARG A 775 -16.32 0.04 35.27
C ARG A 775 -16.75 -0.07 36.75
N LYS A 776 -16.75 1.04 37.50
CA LYS A 776 -17.03 1.09 38.95
C LYS A 776 -16.02 0.33 39.82
N ASP A 777 -14.81 0.10 39.30
CA ASP A 777 -13.78 -0.68 40.00
C ASP A 777 -13.17 0.10 41.18
N LEU A 778 -13.33 1.42 41.26
CA LEU A 778 -12.78 2.27 42.33
C LEU A 778 -13.74 2.52 43.51
N ALA A 779 -14.96 1.96 43.49
CA ALA A 779 -16.00 2.30 44.46
C ALA A 779 -15.63 1.96 45.92
N ASN A 780 -14.97 0.83 46.16
CA ASN A 780 -14.55 0.42 47.51
C ASN A 780 -13.36 1.24 48.02
N ILE A 781 -12.39 1.53 47.14
CA ILE A 781 -11.24 2.39 47.44
C ILE A 781 -11.72 3.82 47.77
N ARG A 782 -12.74 4.30 47.06
CA ARG A 782 -13.35 5.61 47.33
C ARG A 782 -14.02 5.69 48.70
N ARG A 783 -14.82 4.68 49.06
CA ARG A 783 -15.42 4.61 50.41
C ARG A 783 -14.38 4.56 51.51
N ALA A 784 -13.24 3.90 51.25
CA ALA A 784 -12.12 3.87 52.18
C ALA A 784 -11.52 5.28 52.36
N ALA A 785 -11.24 5.99 51.26
CA ALA A 785 -10.75 7.36 51.31
C ALA A 785 -11.72 8.32 52.02
N GLU A 786 -13.03 8.19 51.78
CA GLU A 786 -14.06 9.02 52.44
C GLU A 786 -14.12 8.78 53.94
N LEU A 787 -14.07 7.51 54.39
CA LEU A 787 -14.09 7.19 55.82
C LEU A 787 -12.85 7.72 56.54
N VAL A 788 -11.67 7.56 55.93
CA VAL A 788 -10.41 8.09 56.48
C VAL A 788 -10.45 9.60 56.57
N TRP A 789 -10.93 10.27 55.51
CA TRP A 789 -10.97 11.72 55.48
C TRP A 789 -11.96 12.29 56.49
N LEU A 790 -13.10 11.61 56.71
CA LEU A 790 -14.09 12.03 57.70
C LEU A 790 -13.50 12.03 59.13
N ASP A 791 -12.71 11.00 59.47
CA ASP A 791 -12.04 10.90 60.78
C ASP A 791 -10.93 11.96 60.94
N VAL A 792 -10.23 12.28 59.86
CA VAL A 792 -9.17 13.30 59.85
C VAL A 792 -9.76 14.71 59.96
N ASP A 793 -10.82 15.02 59.20
CA ASP A 793 -11.48 16.34 59.17
C ASP A 793 -12.24 16.66 60.47
N LEU A 794 -13.01 15.70 60.99
CA LEU A 794 -13.86 15.93 62.17
C LEU A 794 -13.13 15.74 63.50
N CYS A 795 -12.14 14.84 63.55
CA CYS A 795 -11.56 14.37 64.81
C CYS A 795 -10.03 14.45 64.87
N TYR A 796 -9.34 14.88 63.81
CA TYR A 796 -7.88 14.85 63.70
C TYR A 796 -7.29 13.45 63.99
N LYS A 797 -8.02 12.40 63.59
CA LYS A 797 -7.65 11.00 63.83
C LYS A 797 -7.44 10.26 62.51
N TRP A 798 -6.51 9.31 62.52
CA TRP A 798 -6.32 8.37 61.43
C TRP A 798 -6.31 6.95 62.00
N LEU A 799 -7.29 6.11 61.65
CA LEU A 799 -7.42 4.74 62.18
C LEU A 799 -7.37 4.69 63.73
N ASP A 800 -8.13 5.56 64.40
CA ASP A 800 -8.14 5.80 65.86
C ASP A 800 -6.86 6.41 66.47
N VAL A 801 -5.85 6.72 65.66
CA VAL A 801 -4.63 7.40 66.12
C VAL A 801 -4.87 8.91 66.16
N ASP A 802 -4.75 9.50 67.34
CA ASP A 802 -4.79 10.96 67.52
C ASP A 802 -3.51 11.57 66.92
N LEU A 803 -3.66 12.24 65.78
CA LEU A 803 -2.55 12.82 65.01
C LEU A 803 -1.92 14.01 65.75
N GLN A 804 -2.67 14.68 66.63
CA GLN A 804 -2.15 15.81 67.42
C GLN A 804 -1.33 15.33 68.62
N LYS A 805 -1.72 14.21 69.24
CA LYS A 805 -0.95 13.60 70.33
C LYS A 805 0.38 12.99 69.85
N THR A 806 0.43 12.48 68.62
CA THR A 806 1.67 11.96 68.02
C THR A 806 2.65 13.07 67.64
N ALA A 807 2.15 14.26 67.29
CA ALA A 807 2.96 15.44 67.00
C ALA A 807 3.66 16.04 68.23
N THR A 808 3.10 15.88 69.45
CA THR A 808 3.68 16.42 70.70
C THR A 808 4.70 15.48 71.36
N GLU A 809 4.70 14.20 71.02
CA GLU A 809 5.58 13.17 71.61
C GLU A 809 6.88 12.92 70.77
N GLY A 810 6.94 13.34 69.51
CA GLY A 810 8.08 13.10 68.61
C GLY A 810 9.04 14.29 68.50
N GLN A 811 10.31 14.11 68.89
CA GLN A 811 11.36 15.14 68.71
C GLN A 811 11.95 15.17 67.28
N ASN A 812 11.57 14.24 66.38
CA ASN A 812 12.09 14.13 65.00
C ASN A 812 11.02 13.60 64.01
N PRO A 813 10.77 14.25 62.86
CA PRO A 813 9.76 13.83 61.88
C PRO A 813 9.96 12.42 61.30
N LYS A 814 11.21 11.96 61.20
CA LYS A 814 11.53 10.63 60.65
C LYS A 814 11.05 9.50 61.57
N ASP A 815 11.32 9.61 62.87
CA ASP A 815 10.95 8.60 63.86
C ASP A 815 9.42 8.51 64.03
N MET A 816 8.72 9.63 63.83
CA MET A 816 7.25 9.69 63.81
C MET A 816 6.66 8.97 62.58
N LEU A 817 7.22 9.17 61.39
CA LEU A 817 6.79 8.49 60.16
C LEU A 817 7.03 6.98 60.23
N GLU A 818 8.18 6.56 60.75
CA GLU A 818 8.48 5.13 61.01
C GLU A 818 7.52 4.54 62.05
N GLY A 819 7.19 5.30 63.11
CA GLY A 819 6.20 4.91 64.12
C GLY A 819 4.77 4.75 63.57
N LEU A 820 4.32 5.68 62.71
CA LEU A 820 3.01 5.59 62.05
C LEU A 820 2.96 4.41 61.05
N SER A 821 4.04 4.19 60.30
CA SER A 821 4.16 3.08 59.35
C SER A 821 4.09 1.71 60.04
N GLU A 822 4.84 1.50 61.13
CA GLU A 822 4.80 0.24 61.88
C GLU A 822 3.42 0.01 62.54
N LYS A 823 2.75 1.07 63.00
CA LYS A 823 1.40 0.98 63.57
C LYS A 823 0.35 0.61 62.52
N ALA A 824 0.45 1.17 61.31
CA ALA A 824 -0.40 0.81 60.17
C ALA A 824 -0.20 -0.66 59.77
N LYS A 825 1.05 -1.10 59.68
CA LYS A 825 1.45 -2.49 59.40
C LYS A 825 0.92 -3.46 60.46
N GLN A 826 0.96 -3.08 61.75
CA GLN A 826 0.45 -3.90 62.84
C GLN A 826 -1.09 -4.04 62.79
N ARG A 827 -1.81 -2.95 62.50
CA ARG A 827 -3.27 -2.97 62.26
C ARG A 827 -3.65 -3.82 61.04
N PHE A 828 -2.85 -3.79 59.97
CA PHE A 828 -3.03 -4.65 58.79
C PHE A 828 -2.90 -6.14 59.12
N ILE A 829 -1.93 -6.49 59.95
CA ILE A 829 -1.74 -7.86 60.41
C ILE A 829 -2.89 -8.30 61.34
N GLU A 830 -3.40 -7.43 62.21
CA GLU A 830 -4.55 -7.72 63.07
C GLU A 830 -5.86 -7.95 62.31
N PHE A 831 -6.14 -7.12 61.29
CA PHE A 831 -7.33 -7.27 60.45
C PHE A 831 -7.27 -8.54 59.58
N ARG A 832 -6.10 -8.84 58.99
CA ARG A 832 -5.88 -10.08 58.23
C ARG A 832 -6.09 -11.34 59.07
N LYS A 833 -5.86 -11.29 60.39
CA LYS A 833 -6.12 -12.40 61.32
C LYS A 833 -7.59 -12.55 61.70
N LYS A 834 -8.39 -11.48 61.68
CA LYS A 834 -9.82 -11.52 62.02
C LYS A 834 -10.71 -12.02 60.89
N ASP A 835 -10.38 -11.73 59.63
CA ASP A 835 -11.14 -12.17 58.45
C ASP A 835 -10.43 -13.31 57.69
N LEU A 836 -10.45 -14.52 58.25
CA LEU A 836 -9.90 -15.74 57.63
C LEU A 836 -10.81 -16.37 56.55
N THR A 837 -12.00 -15.81 56.31
CA THR A 837 -13.02 -16.39 55.40
C THR A 837 -12.98 -15.86 53.97
N VAL A 838 -12.17 -14.83 53.67
CA VAL A 838 -12.01 -14.28 52.31
C VAL A 838 -10.53 -14.29 51.94
N CYS A 839 -10.07 -15.35 51.27
CA CYS A 839 -8.80 -15.29 50.53
C CYS A 839 -9.03 -14.49 49.23
N PRO A 840 -8.37 -13.34 49.00
CA PRO A 840 -8.53 -12.64 47.75
C PRO A 840 -7.64 -13.30 46.69
N LYS A 841 -8.22 -14.16 45.86
CA LYS A 841 -7.72 -14.45 44.50
C LYS A 841 -8.18 -13.37 43.49
N GLU A 842 -8.85 -12.32 43.97
CA GLU A 842 -9.37 -11.21 43.17
C GLU A 842 -8.48 -9.96 43.28
N SER A 843 -8.62 -9.06 42.31
CA SER A 843 -7.86 -7.81 42.22
C SER A 843 -7.96 -6.97 43.50
N PRO A 844 -6.89 -6.26 43.91
CA PRO A 844 -6.88 -5.43 45.13
C PRO A 844 -8.04 -4.43 45.24
N SER A 845 -8.56 -3.94 44.10
CA SER A 845 -9.71 -3.04 44.03
C SER A 845 -11.01 -3.58 44.64
N LYS A 846 -11.12 -4.90 44.81
CA LYS A 846 -12.30 -5.56 45.39
C LYS A 846 -12.14 -5.91 46.87
N TRP A 847 -11.03 -5.55 47.50
CA TRP A 847 -10.83 -5.81 48.92
C TRP A 847 -11.88 -5.08 49.78
N PRO A 848 -12.21 -5.62 50.97
CA PRO A 848 -13.08 -4.93 51.91
C PRO A 848 -12.54 -3.53 52.24
N THR A 849 -13.43 -2.55 52.33
CA THR A 849 -13.10 -1.13 52.56
C THR A 849 -12.11 -0.93 53.71
N ASN A 850 -12.29 -1.65 54.82
CA ASN A 850 -11.44 -1.52 56.02
C ASN A 850 -9.99 -1.99 55.80
N MET A 851 -9.75 -2.86 54.82
CA MET A 851 -8.43 -3.38 54.46
C MET A 851 -7.70 -2.44 53.49
N LEU A 852 -8.46 -1.68 52.68
CA LEU A 852 -7.95 -0.69 51.73
C LEU A 852 -7.50 0.63 52.38
N VAL A 853 -7.83 0.83 53.65
CA VAL A 853 -7.48 2.03 54.44
C VAL A 853 -6.05 1.98 55.00
N GLN A 854 -5.43 0.79 55.05
CA GLN A 854 -4.21 0.52 55.82
C GLN A 854 -2.88 0.52 55.04
N PRO A 855 -2.80 0.11 53.76
CA PRO A 855 -1.63 0.38 52.94
C PRO A 855 -1.58 1.85 52.55
#